data_AF-A0A353RSA2-F1
#
_entry.id   AF-A0A353RSA2-F1
#
_cell.length_a   1.000
_cell.length_b   1.000
_cell.length_c   1.000
_cell.angle_alpha   90.00
_cell.angle_beta   90.00
_cell.angle_gamma   90.00
#
_symmetry.space_group_name_H-M   'P 1'
#
loop_
_entity.id
_entity.type
_entity.pdbx_description
1 polymer ?
#
loop_
_entity_poly.entity_id
_entity_poly.type
_entity_poly.pdbx_seq_one_letter_code
_entity_poly.pdbx_strand_id
1 'polypeptide(L)'
;MNNNIKTSGGIFTQHFIETLEQDHVSHPALKPETFIFPYQERIGERELDARMSMAWESLVERWDVIGREIASLDISALRQRWIRPLFSALGFNLEFNRSDIVLDEDKRYPISYFGRCGTTEQVIPIHSVLYRNCSEGSLEAKLAPGRGVKNAAPHDMLQSFLNLSKDHSWGLLTDGISLRLLRDFYHSYTRGYVEFDLKGIFENRDFAGFRAMYRLLHASRFYRSPSQEAAPIDALYEDSLSQGVAVGGKLRENVQAAIEQFADGFLISSPGFLQQLQSQPDGAQQLYQDILVSIYRILFLLFAEQRGMLPGRGSLYHEEYSLTALRTLAERPQGEDPHLDLWEKLKVTFSMVEHGVPQLGIYAYNGALFSAARTSLLMPEGGAEAPHCRNDYLLSAIRHLTTVEQDKVLQRISYSDLSVEEIGSIYESLLDITPRISTSPLKVNGREISANSFFLDPRGMARKTTGSYYTPPSLVNGLIKSALEPVLLERLRQAVPGYESDLVDALTPEEAQRAEEALLAIKVVDPACGSGAFLIAADNRLGLELARIREHSQFPPDSALRHARRDVLAHCIHGVDLNPMAVELCKVSLWINAAVEDAPLNFLDHHIQCGNSLVGAAPDLLRQGIPDDAYKPLSGDDKTLASDRKKQNRKERAG
;
A
#
# COMPACT_ATOMS: atom_id res chain seq x y z
N MET A 1 13.38 19.07 -1.16
CA MET A 1 11.98 19.04 -1.63
C MET A 1 11.12 18.97 -0.38
N ASN A 2 10.45 20.08 -0.05
CA ASN A 2 9.39 20.11 0.95
C ASN A 2 8.16 19.54 0.26
N ASN A 3 7.67 18.39 0.69
CA ASN A 3 6.48 17.80 0.10
C ASN A 3 5.26 18.33 0.87
N ASN A 4 4.70 19.46 0.44
CA ASN A 4 3.48 20.04 1.04
C ASN A 4 2.19 19.31 0.58
N ILE A 5 2.33 18.25 -0.22
CA ILE A 5 1.22 17.44 -0.71
C ILE A 5 1.44 16.00 -0.26
N LYS A 6 0.45 15.43 0.42
CA LYS A 6 0.51 14.05 0.91
C LYS A 6 -0.57 13.22 0.23
N THR A 7 -0.17 12.11 -0.39
CA THR A 7 -1.09 11.12 -0.92
C THR A 7 -1.27 9.96 0.06
N SER A 8 -2.45 9.35 0.07
CA SER A 8 -2.77 8.17 0.87
C SER A 8 -3.82 7.33 0.17
N GLY A 9 -3.78 6.01 0.41
CA GLY A 9 -4.73 5.04 -0.14
C GLY A 9 -4.69 4.91 -1.68
N GLY A 10 -3.64 5.38 -2.33
CA GLY A 10 -3.45 5.20 -3.78
C GLY A 10 -4.47 5.93 -4.67
N ILE A 11 -5.16 6.96 -4.15
CA ILE A 11 -6.07 7.76 -5.00
C ILE A 11 -5.29 8.39 -6.16
N PHE A 12 -4.17 9.04 -5.85
CA PHE A 12 -3.18 9.46 -6.83
C PHE A 12 -1.81 9.06 -6.32
N THR A 13 -0.93 8.60 -7.20
CA THR A 13 0.45 8.27 -6.81
C THR A 13 1.22 9.54 -6.47
N GLN A 14 2.21 9.45 -5.58
CA GLN A 14 3.06 10.61 -5.28
C GLN A 14 3.74 11.15 -6.55
N HIS A 15 4.15 10.26 -7.45
CA HIS A 15 4.75 10.64 -8.71
C HIS A 15 3.79 11.43 -9.62
N PHE A 16 2.52 11.01 -9.70
CA PHE A 16 1.53 11.74 -10.47
C PHE A 16 1.39 13.17 -9.96
N ILE A 17 1.36 13.38 -8.65
CA ILE A 17 1.35 14.72 -8.04
C ILE A 17 2.58 15.54 -8.44
N GLU A 18 3.78 14.96 -8.38
CA GLU A 18 5.03 15.63 -8.81
C GLU A 18 4.95 16.07 -10.28
N THR A 19 4.28 15.31 -11.16
CA THR A 19 4.07 15.76 -12.54
C THR A 19 3.21 17.02 -12.61
N LEU A 20 2.21 17.17 -11.73
CA LEU A 20 1.33 18.33 -11.70
C LEU A 20 2.04 19.61 -11.22
N GLU A 21 3.15 19.48 -10.50
CA GLU A 21 3.98 20.59 -10.03
C GLU A 21 4.84 21.22 -11.16
N GLN A 22 5.12 20.46 -12.22
CA GLN A 22 5.97 20.90 -13.34
C GLN A 22 5.35 22.09 -14.10
N ASP A 23 6.17 22.93 -14.74
CA ASP A 23 5.65 24.07 -15.51
C ASP A 23 4.73 23.61 -16.64
N HIS A 24 5.10 22.54 -17.34
CA HIS A 24 4.37 22.02 -18.49
C HIS A 24 3.93 20.59 -18.23
N VAL A 25 2.68 20.27 -18.54
CA VAL A 25 2.11 18.92 -18.36
C VAL A 25 1.33 18.53 -19.60
N SER A 26 1.72 17.44 -20.26
CA SER A 26 1.09 16.98 -21.49
C SER A 26 -0.06 16.00 -21.23
N HIS A 27 -0.95 16.30 -20.28
CA HIS A 27 -2.09 15.45 -19.98
C HIS A 27 -3.36 15.95 -20.69
N PRO A 28 -4.12 15.11 -21.43
CA PRO A 28 -5.34 15.55 -22.13
C PRO A 28 -6.36 16.24 -21.22
N ALA A 29 -6.56 15.72 -20.00
CA ALA A 29 -7.46 16.30 -19.02
C ALA A 29 -6.98 17.63 -18.39
N LEU A 30 -5.71 18.02 -18.58
CA LEU A 30 -5.12 19.26 -18.04
C LEU A 30 -4.86 20.31 -19.11
N LYS A 31 -5.26 20.07 -20.35
CA LYS A 31 -5.13 21.08 -21.40
C LYS A 31 -5.93 22.34 -21.03
N PRO A 32 -5.48 23.54 -21.43
CA PRO A 32 -6.18 24.79 -21.11
C PRO A 32 -7.67 24.79 -21.47
N GLU A 33 -8.06 24.09 -22.54
CA GLU A 33 -9.45 24.02 -23.00
C GLU A 33 -10.36 23.20 -22.08
N THR A 34 -9.81 22.40 -21.16
CA THR A 34 -10.59 21.66 -20.16
C THR A 34 -10.88 22.51 -18.92
N PHE A 35 -10.31 23.72 -18.81
CA PHE A 35 -10.64 24.66 -17.74
C PHE A 35 -11.81 25.55 -18.16
N ILE A 36 -12.83 25.58 -17.32
CA ILE A 36 -14.05 26.35 -17.57
C ILE A 36 -14.01 27.61 -16.72
N PHE A 37 -14.11 28.76 -17.38
CA PHE A 37 -14.24 30.06 -16.72
C PHE A 37 -15.55 30.72 -17.15
N PRO A 38 -16.23 31.46 -16.26
CA PRO A 38 -17.44 32.19 -16.63
C PRO A 38 -17.19 33.10 -17.84
N TYR A 39 -18.10 33.07 -18.81
CA TYR A 39 -18.12 33.93 -20.00
C TYR A 39 -16.98 33.73 -21.01
N GLN A 40 -16.26 32.60 -20.97
CA GLN A 40 -15.22 32.26 -21.95
C GLN A 40 -15.31 30.79 -22.37
N GLU A 41 -15.37 30.54 -23.68
CA GLU A 41 -15.51 29.18 -24.22
C GLU A 41 -14.18 28.42 -24.32
N ARG A 42 -13.06 29.11 -24.54
CA ARG A 42 -11.71 28.51 -24.62
C ARG A 42 -10.64 29.49 -24.15
N ILE A 43 -9.66 28.97 -23.43
CA ILE A 43 -8.46 29.71 -23.02
C ILE A 43 -7.21 29.01 -23.56
N GLY A 44 -6.14 29.78 -23.79
CA GLY A 44 -4.83 29.24 -24.13
C GLY A 44 -3.94 29.04 -22.91
N GLU A 45 -2.77 28.43 -23.11
CA GLU A 45 -1.80 28.10 -22.03
C GLU A 45 -1.35 29.35 -21.25
N ARG A 46 -0.94 30.41 -21.95
CA ARG A 46 -0.54 31.68 -21.31
C ARG A 46 -1.64 32.31 -20.44
N GLU A 47 -2.89 32.15 -20.85
CA GLU A 47 -4.04 32.69 -20.10
C GLU A 47 -4.32 31.84 -18.85
N LEU A 48 -4.21 30.51 -18.96
CA LEU A 48 -4.31 29.62 -17.81
C LEU A 48 -3.24 29.95 -16.76
N ASP A 49 -1.99 30.12 -17.19
CA ASP A 49 -0.86 30.45 -16.31
C ASP A 49 -1.04 31.82 -15.67
N ALA A 50 -1.51 32.81 -16.43
CA ALA A 50 -1.80 34.14 -15.89
C ALA A 50 -2.90 34.08 -14.82
N ARG A 51 -3.99 33.36 -15.06
CA ARG A 51 -5.08 33.18 -14.08
C ARG A 51 -4.63 32.45 -12.84
N MET A 52 -3.83 31.39 -13.00
CA MET A 52 -3.26 30.66 -11.88
C MET A 52 -2.33 31.55 -11.05
N SER A 53 -1.51 32.38 -11.70
CA SER A 53 -0.61 33.33 -11.04
C SER A 53 -1.40 34.42 -10.28
N MET A 54 -2.47 34.95 -10.88
CA MET A 54 -3.36 35.91 -10.22
C MET A 54 -4.08 35.29 -9.00
N ALA A 55 -4.56 34.05 -9.14
CA ALA A 55 -5.16 33.32 -8.03
C ALA A 55 -4.16 33.11 -6.89
N TRP A 56 -2.92 32.73 -7.22
CA TRP A 56 -1.82 32.59 -6.28
C TRP A 56 -1.54 33.90 -5.53
N GLU A 57 -1.29 34.99 -6.24
CA GLU A 57 -0.97 36.30 -5.65
C GLU A 57 -2.08 36.76 -4.70
N SER A 58 -3.34 36.65 -5.12
CA SER A 58 -4.49 37.03 -4.29
C SER A 58 -4.63 36.19 -3.03
N LEU A 59 -4.34 34.89 -3.10
CA LEU A 59 -4.40 34.00 -1.94
C LEU A 59 -3.20 34.19 -1.01
N VAL A 60 -2.01 34.46 -1.55
CA VAL A 60 -0.81 34.81 -0.76
C VAL A 60 -1.04 36.08 0.05
N GLU A 61 -1.51 37.15 -0.59
CA GLU A 61 -1.83 38.42 0.10
C GLU A 61 -2.85 38.19 1.22
N ARG A 62 -3.87 37.39 0.95
CA ARG A 62 -4.89 37.04 1.93
C ARG A 62 -4.31 36.22 3.08
N TRP A 63 -3.49 35.21 2.79
CA TRP A 63 -2.85 34.36 3.79
C TRP A 63 -1.94 35.16 4.71
N ASP A 64 -1.20 36.15 4.20
CA ASP A 64 -0.33 37.00 5.02
C ASP A 64 -1.07 37.78 6.10
N VAL A 65 -2.36 38.07 5.85
CA VAL A 65 -3.27 38.71 6.79
C VAL A 65 -3.87 37.69 7.76
N ILE A 66 -4.41 36.58 7.26
CA ILE A 66 -5.19 35.65 8.09
C ILE A 66 -4.38 34.56 8.78
N GLY A 67 -3.21 34.18 8.25
CA GLY A 67 -2.47 32.98 8.65
C GLY A 67 -2.03 33.03 10.12
N ARG A 68 -1.75 34.25 10.62
CA ARG A 68 -1.41 34.51 12.02
C ARG A 68 -2.60 34.44 12.97
N GLU A 69 -3.82 34.61 12.46
CA GLU A 69 -5.06 34.65 13.24
C GLU A 69 -5.90 33.39 13.07
N ILE A 70 -5.54 32.47 12.17
CA ILE A 70 -6.41 31.37 11.76
C ILE A 70 -6.87 30.48 12.93
N ALA A 71 -6.01 30.31 13.94
CA ALA A 71 -6.30 29.54 15.15
C ALA A 71 -7.26 30.23 16.13
N SER A 72 -7.48 31.54 16.01
CA SER A 72 -8.40 32.32 16.86
C SER A 72 -9.72 32.66 16.16
N LEU A 73 -9.85 32.38 14.86
CA LEU A 73 -11.10 32.60 14.13
C LEU A 73 -12.19 31.64 14.59
N ASP A 74 -13.44 32.10 14.60
CA ASP A 74 -14.58 31.20 14.62
C ASP A 74 -14.86 30.62 13.23
N ILE A 75 -15.73 29.61 13.15
CA ILE A 75 -16.03 28.92 11.89
C ILE A 75 -16.65 29.85 10.84
N SER A 76 -17.39 30.88 11.27
CA SER A 76 -18.03 31.83 10.37
C SER A 76 -16.99 32.77 9.74
N ALA A 77 -16.11 33.33 10.56
CA ALA A 77 -15.00 34.18 10.15
C ALA A 77 -14.02 33.40 9.26
N LEU A 78 -13.67 32.17 9.63
CA LEU A 78 -12.84 31.29 8.79
C LEU A 78 -13.47 31.06 7.42
N ARG A 79 -14.78 30.76 7.39
CA ARG A 79 -15.53 30.53 6.16
C ARG A 79 -15.56 31.76 5.25
N GLN A 80 -15.82 32.94 5.82
CA GLN A 80 -15.96 34.18 5.06
C GLN A 80 -14.61 34.77 4.63
N ARG A 81 -13.62 34.79 5.53
CA ARG A 81 -12.31 35.45 5.30
C ARG A 81 -11.35 34.57 4.51
N TRP A 82 -11.48 33.24 4.55
CA TRP A 82 -10.54 32.32 3.94
C TRP A 82 -11.15 31.29 3.00
N ILE A 83 -12.03 30.41 3.51
CA ILE A 83 -12.50 29.23 2.77
C ILE A 83 -13.24 29.65 1.49
N ARG A 84 -14.15 30.62 1.58
CA ARG A 84 -14.88 31.14 0.41
C ARG A 84 -13.94 31.75 -0.63
N PRO A 85 -13.03 32.68 -0.28
CA PRO A 85 -12.02 33.17 -1.21
C PRO A 85 -11.15 32.09 -1.84
N LEU A 86 -10.69 31.10 -1.05
CA LEU A 86 -9.88 29.97 -1.54
C LEU A 86 -10.62 29.19 -2.64
N PHE A 87 -11.84 28.76 -2.36
CA PHE A 87 -12.63 28.00 -3.33
C PHE A 87 -13.07 28.86 -4.53
N SER A 88 -13.32 30.16 -4.33
CA SER A 88 -13.59 31.08 -5.44
C SER A 88 -12.39 31.21 -6.37
N ALA A 89 -11.17 31.24 -5.83
CA ALA A 89 -9.94 31.27 -6.61
C ALA A 89 -9.70 29.95 -7.37
N LEU A 90 -10.19 28.84 -6.83
CA LEU A 90 -10.24 27.53 -7.50
C LEU A 90 -11.44 27.38 -8.46
N GLY A 91 -12.19 28.45 -8.73
CA GLY A 91 -13.28 28.47 -9.71
C GLY A 91 -14.62 27.93 -9.21
N PHE A 92 -14.76 27.64 -7.92
CA PHE A 92 -16.04 27.17 -7.35
C PHE A 92 -16.98 28.33 -7.04
N ASN A 93 -18.25 28.14 -7.39
CA ASN A 93 -19.36 28.87 -6.80
C ASN A 93 -19.92 28.05 -5.62
N LEU A 94 -19.76 28.55 -4.39
CA LEU A 94 -20.14 27.83 -3.17
C LEU A 94 -21.57 28.17 -2.74
N GLU A 95 -22.42 27.15 -2.70
CA GLU A 95 -23.76 27.23 -2.12
C GLU A 95 -23.75 26.63 -0.71
N PHE A 96 -24.12 27.44 0.29
CA PHE A 96 -24.15 26.97 1.68
C PHE A 96 -25.36 26.05 1.90
N ASN A 97 -25.09 24.83 2.36
CA ASN A 97 -26.13 23.88 2.68
C ASN A 97 -26.61 24.08 4.14
N ARG A 98 -27.92 24.26 4.31
CA ARG A 98 -28.53 24.63 5.61
C ARG A 98 -29.08 23.43 6.40
N SER A 99 -29.14 22.26 5.79
CA SER A 99 -29.75 21.06 6.36
C SER A 99 -28.88 19.83 6.12
N ASP A 100 -28.89 18.89 7.06
CA ASP A 100 -28.20 17.62 6.88
C ASP A 100 -28.79 16.83 5.71
N ILE A 101 -27.93 16.09 5.00
CA ILE A 101 -28.35 15.18 3.93
C ILE A 101 -28.65 13.82 4.56
N VAL A 102 -29.76 13.21 4.15
CA VAL A 102 -30.18 11.87 4.57
C VAL A 102 -29.98 10.91 3.40
N LEU A 103 -29.10 9.93 3.54
CA LEU A 103 -28.84 8.91 2.50
C LEU A 103 -29.38 7.51 2.88
N ASP A 104 -29.59 7.27 4.17
CA ASP A 104 -30.12 6.02 4.75
C ASP A 104 -31.02 6.42 5.92
N GLU A 105 -32.09 5.67 6.21
CA GLU A 105 -33.30 6.13 6.94
C GLU A 105 -33.03 6.85 8.29
N ASP A 106 -31.85 6.66 8.90
CA ASP A 106 -31.41 7.34 10.13
C ASP A 106 -30.04 8.08 10.06
N LYS A 107 -29.28 8.02 8.95
CA LYS A 107 -27.93 8.62 8.85
C LYS A 107 -27.97 10.05 8.26
N ARG A 108 -27.63 11.04 9.10
CA ARG A 108 -27.63 12.49 8.74
C ARG A 108 -26.22 13.05 8.60
N TYR A 109 -25.90 13.55 7.41
CA TYR A 109 -24.58 14.07 7.05
C TYR A 109 -24.56 15.61 6.98
N PRO A 110 -23.82 16.30 7.85
CA PRO A 110 -23.78 17.77 7.90
C PRO A 110 -22.80 18.36 6.85
N ILE A 111 -23.05 18.14 5.55
CA ILE A 111 -22.22 18.71 4.48
C ILE A 111 -22.37 20.25 4.46
N SER A 112 -21.26 20.99 4.50
CA SER A 112 -21.27 22.45 4.69
C SER A 112 -21.65 23.21 3.43
N TYR A 113 -21.13 22.78 2.28
CA TYR A 113 -21.28 23.46 1.00
C TYR A 113 -21.46 22.47 -0.14
N PHE A 114 -22.10 22.94 -1.19
CA PHE A 114 -22.01 22.35 -2.52
C PHE A 114 -21.27 23.31 -3.44
N GLY A 115 -20.16 22.85 -4.01
CA GLY A 115 -19.38 23.61 -4.98
C GLY A 115 -19.85 23.35 -6.40
N ARG A 116 -20.04 24.41 -7.19
CA ARG A 116 -20.42 24.34 -8.62
C ARG A 116 -19.35 24.94 -9.51
N CYS A 117 -19.22 24.41 -10.72
CA CYS A 117 -18.40 25.00 -11.77
C CYS A 117 -19.27 25.97 -12.60
N GLY A 118 -19.18 27.28 -12.33
CA GLY A 118 -20.01 28.27 -13.02
C GLY A 118 -21.50 28.10 -12.71
N THR A 119 -22.33 27.91 -13.74
CA THR A 119 -23.79 27.74 -13.63
C THR A 119 -24.25 26.30 -13.90
N THR A 120 -23.36 25.32 -13.77
CA THR A 120 -23.68 23.91 -14.04
C THR A 120 -24.53 23.31 -12.92
N GLU A 121 -25.31 22.28 -13.25
CA GLU A 121 -26.16 21.59 -12.27
C GLU A 121 -25.37 20.65 -11.35
N GLN A 122 -24.24 20.11 -11.84
CA GLN A 122 -23.38 19.21 -11.07
C GLN A 122 -22.72 19.93 -9.91
N VAL A 123 -22.78 19.30 -8.74
CA VAL A 123 -22.21 19.81 -7.50
C VAL A 123 -21.24 18.80 -6.90
N ILE A 124 -20.21 19.31 -6.23
CA ILE A 124 -19.35 18.52 -5.36
C ILE A 124 -19.65 18.84 -3.88
N PRO A 125 -19.81 17.84 -3.00
CA PRO A 125 -19.88 18.06 -1.57
C PRO A 125 -18.55 18.62 -1.03
N ILE A 126 -18.63 19.74 -0.32
CA ILE A 126 -17.49 20.37 0.35
C ILE A 126 -17.83 20.53 1.83
N HIS A 127 -17.12 19.80 2.68
CA HIS A 127 -17.26 19.92 4.11
C HIS A 127 -16.14 20.78 4.70
N SER A 128 -16.53 21.70 5.59
CA SER A 128 -15.58 22.59 6.28
C SER A 128 -15.78 22.55 7.77
N VAL A 129 -14.69 22.33 8.48
CA VAL A 129 -14.61 22.31 9.94
C VAL A 129 -13.71 23.43 10.46
N LEU A 130 -13.74 23.64 11.76
CA LEU A 130 -12.86 24.62 12.39
C LEU A 130 -11.50 23.99 12.64
N TYR A 131 -10.43 24.71 12.29
CA TYR A 131 -9.09 24.30 12.69
C TYR A 131 -8.98 24.17 14.22
N ARG A 132 -8.49 23.02 14.67
CA ARG A 132 -8.20 22.72 16.07
C ARG A 132 -6.76 22.28 16.16
N ASN A 133 -5.96 22.98 16.96
CA ASN A 133 -4.58 22.58 17.23
C ASN A 133 -4.57 21.38 18.19
N CYS A 134 -4.72 20.19 17.64
CA CYS A 134 -4.77 18.91 18.35
C CYS A 134 -3.73 17.94 17.77
N SER A 135 -3.25 17.01 18.58
CA SER A 135 -2.18 16.06 18.22
C SER A 135 -2.52 15.16 17.03
N GLU A 136 -3.81 14.86 16.83
CA GLU A 136 -4.31 14.01 15.74
C GLU A 136 -4.57 14.78 14.43
N GLY A 137 -4.61 16.12 14.47
CA GLY A 137 -5.04 16.96 13.35
C GLY A 137 -6.57 17.12 13.29
N SER A 138 -7.03 18.32 12.92
CA SER A 138 -8.44 18.68 13.08
C SER A 138 -9.40 17.97 12.12
N LEU A 139 -8.86 17.40 11.03
CA LEU A 139 -9.60 16.59 10.06
C LEU A 139 -9.78 15.13 10.50
N GLU A 140 -9.01 14.68 11.49
CA GLU A 140 -8.95 13.30 11.97
C GLU A 140 -9.50 13.14 13.40
N ALA A 141 -9.51 14.22 14.18
CA ALA A 141 -10.05 14.21 15.52
C ALA A 141 -11.59 14.24 15.51
N LYS A 142 -12.20 13.49 16.44
CA LYS A 142 -13.65 13.55 16.67
C LYS A 142 -14.09 14.98 17.04
N LEU A 143 -15.20 15.42 16.46
CA LEU A 143 -15.70 16.79 16.69
C LEU A 143 -16.26 16.99 18.10
N ALA A 144 -16.88 15.95 18.67
CA ALA A 144 -17.41 15.94 20.03
C ALA A 144 -17.49 14.49 20.58
N PRO A 145 -17.49 14.31 21.91
CA PRO A 145 -17.82 13.02 22.51
C PRO A 145 -19.30 12.70 22.23
N GLY A 146 -19.57 11.57 21.59
CA GLY A 146 -20.93 11.18 21.25
C GLY A 146 -20.97 10.15 20.12
N ARG A 147 -22.16 9.60 19.89
CA ARG A 147 -22.40 8.51 18.92
C ARG A 147 -22.91 9.06 17.59
N GLY A 148 -22.63 8.37 16.50
CA GLY A 148 -23.19 8.64 15.17
C GLY A 148 -22.41 9.63 14.31
N VAL A 149 -22.77 9.65 13.02
CA VAL A 149 -22.10 10.33 11.90
C VAL A 149 -21.71 11.80 12.18
N LYS A 150 -22.49 12.52 12.98
CA LYS A 150 -22.22 13.94 13.31
C LYS A 150 -21.06 14.15 14.28
N ASN A 151 -20.72 13.12 15.05
CA ASN A 151 -19.65 13.15 16.06
C ASN A 151 -18.39 12.44 15.58
N ALA A 152 -18.45 11.74 14.44
CA ALA A 152 -17.31 11.12 13.78
C ALA A 152 -16.25 12.14 13.37
N ALA A 153 -15.04 11.68 13.07
CA ALA A 153 -14.02 12.56 12.52
C ALA A 153 -14.49 13.12 11.17
N PRO A 154 -14.12 14.37 10.81
CA PRO A 154 -14.55 14.99 9.57
C PRO A 154 -14.20 14.19 8.31
N HIS A 155 -13.01 13.57 8.26
CA HIS A 155 -12.60 12.68 7.17
C HIS A 155 -13.56 11.51 7.03
N ASP A 156 -13.77 10.79 8.13
CA ASP A 156 -14.59 9.58 8.21
C ASP A 156 -16.06 9.84 7.85
N MET A 157 -16.60 10.97 8.32
CA MET A 157 -17.95 11.42 8.00
C MET A 157 -18.12 11.65 6.50
N LEU A 158 -17.19 12.37 5.86
CA LEU A 158 -17.25 12.61 4.42
C LEU A 158 -17.00 11.34 3.62
N GLN A 159 -16.08 10.47 4.05
CA GLN A 159 -15.83 9.18 3.41
C GLN A 159 -17.07 8.29 3.43
N SER A 160 -17.75 8.21 4.57
CA SER A 160 -19.02 7.51 4.72
C SER A 160 -20.11 8.06 3.80
N PHE A 161 -20.21 9.40 3.69
CA PHE A 161 -21.13 10.05 2.76
C PHE A 161 -20.85 9.65 1.31
N LEU A 162 -19.59 9.72 0.86
CA LEU A 162 -19.21 9.38 -0.51
C LEU A 162 -19.45 7.90 -0.83
N ASN A 163 -19.15 7.00 0.11
CA ASN A 163 -19.37 5.56 -0.07
C ASN A 163 -20.85 5.16 -0.15
N LEU A 164 -21.75 5.96 0.41
CA LEU A 164 -23.21 5.73 0.35
C LEU A 164 -23.92 6.52 -0.74
N SER A 165 -23.31 7.62 -1.19
CA SER A 165 -23.88 8.51 -2.19
C SER A 165 -23.86 7.84 -3.56
N LYS A 166 -25.00 7.89 -4.27
CA LYS A 166 -25.09 7.46 -5.68
C LYS A 166 -24.74 8.59 -6.65
N ASP A 167 -24.79 9.83 -6.18
CA ASP A 167 -24.67 11.03 -7.01
C ASP A 167 -23.29 11.70 -6.89
N HIS A 168 -22.48 11.30 -5.90
CA HIS A 168 -21.20 11.94 -5.60
C HIS A 168 -20.10 10.92 -5.38
N SER A 169 -19.19 10.82 -6.34
CA SER A 169 -17.95 10.03 -6.21
C SER A 169 -16.81 10.82 -5.59
N TRP A 170 -16.82 12.16 -5.65
CA TRP A 170 -15.73 13.00 -5.12
C TRP A 170 -16.23 13.98 -4.07
N GLY A 171 -15.35 14.36 -3.14
CA GLY A 171 -15.63 15.38 -2.12
C GLY A 171 -14.38 16.10 -1.65
N LEU A 172 -14.57 17.32 -1.13
CA LEU A 172 -13.49 18.11 -0.55
C LEU A 172 -13.71 18.34 0.94
N LEU A 173 -12.64 18.24 1.71
CA LEU A 173 -12.65 18.46 3.16
C LEU A 173 -11.58 19.48 3.53
N THR A 174 -11.93 20.47 4.35
CA THR A 174 -10.94 21.45 4.82
C THR A 174 -11.22 21.95 6.24
N ASP A 175 -10.14 22.25 6.95
CA ASP A 175 -10.15 22.99 8.23
C ASP A 175 -9.61 24.42 8.08
N GLY A 176 -9.30 24.83 6.85
CA GLY A 176 -8.66 26.10 6.52
C GLY A 176 -7.12 26.07 6.50
N ILE A 177 -6.48 25.06 7.09
CA ILE A 177 -5.02 24.87 7.05
C ILE A 177 -4.64 23.72 6.13
N SER A 178 -5.49 22.70 6.05
CA SER A 178 -5.35 21.55 5.17
C SER A 178 -6.58 21.47 4.26
N LEU A 179 -6.36 21.03 3.01
CA LEU A 179 -7.41 20.75 2.05
C LEU A 179 -7.23 19.33 1.51
N ARG A 180 -8.23 18.49 1.68
CA ARG A 180 -8.22 17.09 1.24
C ARG A 180 -9.19 16.86 0.10
N LEU A 181 -8.73 16.11 -0.89
CA LEU A 181 -9.54 15.47 -1.91
C LEU A 181 -9.82 14.03 -1.48
N LEU A 182 -11.10 13.67 -1.43
CA LEU A 182 -11.58 12.32 -1.14
C LEU A 182 -12.40 11.80 -2.31
N ARG A 183 -12.44 10.47 -2.44
CA ARG A 183 -13.28 9.73 -3.38
C ARG A 183 -14.12 8.68 -2.63
N ASP A 184 -15.21 8.19 -3.22
CA ASP A 184 -15.81 6.91 -2.85
C ASP A 184 -14.73 5.81 -2.85
N PHE A 185 -14.36 5.37 -1.66
CA PHE A 185 -13.19 4.55 -1.41
C PHE A 185 -13.60 3.41 -0.48
N TYR A 186 -13.70 2.22 -1.08
CA TYR A 186 -14.18 1.01 -0.41
C TYR A 186 -13.07 0.17 0.22
N HIS A 187 -11.82 0.64 0.20
CA HIS A 187 -10.75 -0.09 0.86
C HIS A 187 -10.95 0.01 2.38
N SER A 188 -10.97 -1.15 3.00
CA SER A 188 -11.24 -1.33 4.43
C SER A 188 -10.01 -1.01 5.30
N TYR A 189 -8.92 -0.52 4.69
CA TYR A 189 -7.57 -0.75 5.21
C TYR A 189 -6.66 0.48 5.26
N THR A 190 -6.97 1.54 4.53
CA THR A 190 -6.21 2.79 4.49
C THR A 190 -7.17 3.93 4.20
N ARG A 191 -6.92 5.13 4.72
CA ARG A 191 -7.67 6.31 4.29
C ARG A 191 -7.19 6.75 2.91
N GLY A 192 -8.11 6.83 1.95
CA GLY A 192 -7.84 7.34 0.61
C GLY A 192 -7.97 8.87 0.59
N TYR A 193 -6.88 9.58 0.35
CA TYR A 193 -6.94 11.04 0.15
C TYR A 193 -5.72 11.61 -0.56
N VAL A 194 -5.88 12.83 -1.12
CA VAL A 194 -4.76 13.73 -1.41
C VAL A 194 -4.93 14.98 -0.55
N GLU A 195 -3.97 15.24 0.33
CA GLU A 195 -3.97 16.36 1.26
C GLU A 195 -2.96 17.42 0.82
N PHE A 196 -3.43 18.65 0.73
CA PHE A 196 -2.62 19.85 0.50
C PHE A 196 -2.46 20.59 1.83
N ASP A 197 -1.23 20.69 2.32
CA ASP A 197 -0.88 21.55 3.45
C ASP A 197 -0.87 23.01 2.99
N LEU A 198 -2.01 23.69 3.10
CA LEU A 198 -2.16 25.08 2.67
C LEU A 198 -1.20 25.99 3.45
N LYS A 199 -0.98 25.71 4.73
CA LYS A 199 -0.03 26.48 5.54
C LYS A 199 1.38 26.33 5.00
N GLY A 200 1.84 25.10 4.79
CA GLY A 200 3.14 24.84 4.16
C GLY A 200 3.28 25.48 2.79
N ILE A 201 2.24 25.40 1.94
CA ILE A 201 2.21 25.99 0.60
C ILE A 201 2.36 27.52 0.66
N PHE A 202 1.53 28.20 1.44
CA PHE A 202 1.49 29.67 1.44
C PHE A 202 2.59 30.30 2.32
N GLU A 203 2.99 29.69 3.45
CA GLU A 203 4.08 30.21 4.30
C GLU A 203 5.44 30.09 3.60
N ASN A 204 5.70 28.97 2.91
CA ASN A 204 6.96 28.73 2.21
C ASN A 204 7.01 29.30 0.79
N ARG A 205 5.92 29.94 0.33
CA ARG A 205 5.76 30.45 -1.05
C ARG A 205 5.97 29.37 -2.11
N ASP A 206 5.47 28.17 -1.85
CA ASP A 206 5.56 27.03 -2.73
C ASP A 206 4.52 27.10 -3.86
N PHE A 207 4.88 27.82 -4.92
CA PHE A 207 4.04 27.93 -6.11
C PHE A 207 3.87 26.60 -6.86
N ALA A 208 4.85 25.70 -6.77
CA ALA A 208 4.80 24.39 -7.42
C ALA A 208 3.68 23.52 -6.81
N GLY A 209 3.62 23.46 -5.47
CA GLY A 209 2.54 22.80 -4.75
C GLY A 209 1.16 23.44 -5.02
N PHE A 210 1.09 24.78 -5.09
CA PHE A 210 -0.14 25.47 -5.47
C PHE A 210 -0.59 25.15 -6.89
N ARG A 211 0.34 25.06 -7.85
CA ARG A 211 0.04 24.70 -9.23
C ARG A 211 -0.56 23.30 -9.33
N ALA A 212 0.00 22.33 -8.60
CA ALA A 212 -0.58 20.99 -8.52
C ALA A 212 -2.00 21.03 -7.93
N MET A 213 -2.20 21.78 -6.83
CA MET A 213 -3.52 22.00 -6.22
C MET A 213 -4.52 22.62 -7.20
N TYR A 214 -4.12 23.67 -7.91
CA TYR A 214 -4.99 24.35 -8.87
C TYR A 214 -5.38 23.42 -10.03
N ARG A 215 -4.42 22.66 -10.58
CA ARG A 215 -4.68 21.73 -11.69
C ARG A 215 -5.62 20.60 -11.30
N LEU A 216 -5.49 20.07 -10.09
CA LEU A 216 -6.26 18.94 -9.59
C LEU A 216 -7.62 19.34 -9.01
N LEU A 217 -7.71 20.47 -8.31
CA LEU A 217 -8.89 20.87 -7.54
C LEU A 217 -9.72 21.99 -8.16
N HIS A 218 -9.34 22.54 -9.33
CA HIS A 218 -10.17 23.55 -9.98
C HIS A 218 -11.58 23.01 -10.27
N ALA A 219 -12.62 23.83 -10.10
CA ALA A 219 -14.02 23.38 -10.17
C ALA A 219 -14.38 22.65 -11.47
N SER A 220 -13.76 23.03 -12.59
CA SER A 220 -13.95 22.38 -13.89
C SER A 220 -13.46 20.92 -13.94
N ARG A 221 -12.63 20.48 -12.99
CA ARG A 221 -12.16 19.09 -12.90
C ARG A 221 -13.28 18.11 -12.55
N PHE A 222 -14.27 18.58 -11.81
CA PHE A 222 -15.38 17.78 -11.32
C PHE A 222 -16.62 17.87 -12.22
N TYR A 223 -16.57 18.68 -13.27
CA TYR A 223 -17.67 18.83 -14.21
C TYR A 223 -17.54 17.88 -15.39
N ARG A 224 -18.55 17.04 -15.58
CA ARG A 224 -18.72 16.18 -16.75
C ARG A 224 -19.62 16.88 -17.76
N SER A 225 -19.02 17.31 -18.87
CA SER A 225 -19.77 17.84 -20.02
C SER A 225 -20.73 16.77 -20.60
N PRO A 226 -21.92 17.15 -21.12
CA PRO A 226 -22.82 16.20 -21.79
C PRO A 226 -22.19 15.44 -22.96
N SER A 227 -21.15 16.00 -23.58
CA SER A 227 -20.41 15.39 -24.69
C SER A 227 -19.29 14.44 -24.24
N GLN A 228 -19.05 14.30 -22.94
CA GLN A 228 -17.97 13.50 -22.38
C GLN A 228 -18.53 12.39 -21.47
N GLU A 229 -17.89 11.22 -21.51
CA GLU A 229 -18.31 10.06 -20.73
C GLU A 229 -17.98 10.19 -19.24
N ALA A 230 -16.91 10.91 -18.89
CA ALA A 230 -16.44 11.09 -17.52
C ALA A 230 -15.95 12.53 -17.27
N ALA A 231 -15.87 12.94 -16.00
CA ALA A 231 -15.29 14.24 -15.66
C ALA A 231 -13.75 14.21 -15.85
N PRO A 232 -13.08 15.35 -16.08
CA PRO A 232 -11.62 15.37 -16.23
C PRO A 232 -10.86 14.71 -15.07
N ILE A 233 -11.35 14.82 -13.84
CA ILE A 233 -10.73 14.18 -12.68
C ILE A 233 -10.84 12.66 -12.68
N ASP A 234 -11.89 12.10 -13.30
CA ASP A 234 -12.04 10.66 -13.44
C ASP A 234 -11.00 10.10 -14.41
N ALA A 235 -10.77 10.80 -15.52
CA ALA A 235 -9.70 10.45 -16.46
C ALA A 235 -8.30 10.54 -15.81
N LEU A 236 -8.03 11.61 -15.04
CA LEU A 236 -6.78 11.73 -14.28
C LEU A 236 -6.58 10.55 -13.32
N TYR A 237 -7.64 10.10 -12.67
CA TYR A 237 -7.57 8.96 -11.77
C TYR A 237 -7.34 7.63 -12.48
N GLU A 238 -8.07 7.36 -13.56
CA GLU A 238 -7.88 6.16 -14.38
C GLU A 238 -6.44 6.10 -14.93
N ASP A 239 -5.90 7.23 -15.37
CA ASP A 239 -4.52 7.32 -15.82
C ASP A 239 -3.54 7.06 -14.67
N SER A 240 -3.76 7.63 -13.47
CA SER A 240 -2.94 7.33 -12.27
C SER A 240 -2.98 5.85 -11.87
N LEU A 241 -4.15 5.20 -11.95
CA LEU A 241 -4.30 3.77 -11.68
C LEU A 241 -3.56 2.92 -12.72
N SER A 242 -3.71 3.26 -14.00
CA SER A 242 -3.04 2.55 -15.10
C SER A 242 -1.51 2.65 -14.99
N GLN A 243 -1.00 3.81 -14.56
CA GLN A 243 0.42 4.00 -14.27
C GLN A 243 0.87 3.08 -13.13
N GLY A 244 0.13 2.99 -12.02
CA GLY A 244 0.44 2.06 -10.92
C GLY A 244 0.56 0.60 -11.38
N VAL A 245 -0.44 0.11 -12.14
CA VAL A 245 -0.45 -1.26 -12.68
C VAL A 245 0.70 -1.50 -13.66
N ALA A 246 1.02 -0.53 -14.52
CA ALA A 246 2.13 -0.63 -15.46
C ALA A 246 3.50 -0.68 -14.73
N VAL A 247 3.65 0.06 -13.64
CA VAL A 247 4.84 0.02 -12.78
C VAL A 247 4.99 -1.35 -12.13
N GLY A 248 3.91 -1.92 -11.58
CA GLY A 248 3.93 -3.28 -11.00
C GLY A 248 4.31 -4.37 -12.01
N GLY A 249 3.80 -4.27 -13.25
CA GLY A 249 4.16 -5.20 -14.33
C GLY A 249 5.64 -5.17 -14.70
N LYS A 250 6.22 -3.97 -14.87
CA LYS A 250 7.65 -3.80 -15.16
C LYS A 250 8.55 -4.15 -13.98
N LEU A 251 8.07 -3.95 -12.75
CA LEU A 251 8.82 -4.29 -11.54
C LEU A 251 9.17 -5.78 -11.49
N ARG A 252 8.30 -6.67 -12.00
CA ARG A 252 8.62 -8.10 -12.13
C ARG A 252 9.88 -8.37 -12.95
N GLU A 253 9.96 -7.77 -14.13
CA GLU A 253 11.11 -7.92 -15.04
C GLU A 253 12.38 -7.32 -14.42
N ASN A 254 12.23 -6.17 -13.76
CA ASN A 254 13.31 -5.53 -13.03
C ASN A 254 13.83 -6.38 -11.86
N VAL A 255 12.97 -7.05 -11.09
CA VAL A 255 13.42 -7.95 -10.02
C VAL A 255 14.19 -9.14 -10.58
N GLN A 256 13.75 -9.72 -11.71
CA GLN A 256 14.51 -10.79 -12.37
C GLN A 256 15.89 -10.30 -12.81
N ALA A 257 15.96 -9.13 -13.46
CA ALA A 257 17.23 -8.52 -13.85
C ALA A 257 18.12 -8.22 -12.63
N ALA A 258 17.53 -7.74 -11.52
CA ALA A 258 18.26 -7.50 -10.28
C ALA A 258 18.87 -8.78 -9.70
N ILE A 259 18.13 -9.90 -9.69
CA ILE A 259 18.65 -11.21 -9.24
C ILE A 259 19.84 -11.63 -10.10
N GLU A 260 19.70 -11.56 -11.42
CA GLU A 260 20.76 -11.98 -12.36
C GLU A 260 22.01 -11.11 -12.22
N GLN A 261 21.86 -9.78 -12.19
CA GLN A 261 22.98 -8.86 -11.99
C GLN A 261 23.66 -9.08 -10.64
N PHE A 262 22.87 -9.26 -9.59
CA PHE A 262 23.43 -9.46 -8.26
C PHE A 262 24.21 -10.77 -8.16
N ALA A 263 23.69 -11.84 -8.79
CA ALA A 263 24.37 -13.14 -8.88
C ALA A 263 25.71 -13.05 -9.62
N ASP A 264 25.70 -12.44 -10.80
CA ASP A 264 26.90 -12.29 -11.63
C ASP A 264 27.98 -11.47 -10.91
N GLY A 265 27.58 -10.48 -10.12
CA GLY A 265 28.48 -9.70 -9.28
C GLY A 265 29.30 -10.55 -8.29
N PHE A 266 28.72 -11.64 -7.76
CA PHE A 266 29.44 -12.60 -6.93
C PHE A 266 30.28 -13.58 -7.75
N LEU A 267 29.74 -14.09 -8.85
CA LEU A 267 30.42 -15.06 -9.71
C LEU A 267 31.73 -14.50 -10.31
N ILE A 268 31.74 -13.21 -10.64
CA ILE A 268 32.89 -12.55 -11.27
C ILE A 268 33.96 -12.15 -10.25
N SER A 269 33.55 -11.71 -9.06
CA SER A 269 34.46 -11.15 -8.06
C SER A 269 35.07 -12.16 -7.10
N SER A 270 34.53 -13.40 -7.06
CA SER A 270 34.94 -14.42 -6.09
C SER A 270 35.62 -15.61 -6.78
N PRO A 271 36.96 -15.73 -6.73
CA PRO A 271 37.69 -16.85 -7.32
C PRO A 271 37.23 -18.19 -6.73
N GLY A 272 36.98 -19.20 -7.57
CA GLY A 272 36.59 -20.54 -7.13
C GLY A 272 35.11 -20.70 -6.79
N PHE A 273 34.36 -19.60 -6.61
CA PHE A 273 32.95 -19.64 -6.22
C PHE A 273 32.06 -20.30 -7.28
N LEU A 274 32.30 -19.98 -8.55
CA LEU A 274 31.61 -20.62 -9.67
C LEU A 274 31.83 -22.14 -9.69
N GLN A 275 33.08 -22.58 -9.51
CA GLN A 275 33.44 -24.00 -9.50
C GLN A 275 32.81 -24.71 -8.30
N GLN A 276 32.77 -24.06 -7.14
CA GLN A 276 32.07 -24.56 -5.95
C GLN A 276 30.59 -24.78 -6.25
N LEU A 277 29.90 -23.80 -6.85
CA LEU A 277 28.48 -23.92 -7.19
C LEU A 277 28.23 -25.00 -8.25
N GLN A 278 29.07 -25.11 -9.26
CA GLN A 278 28.96 -26.14 -10.29
C GLN A 278 29.26 -27.55 -9.76
N SER A 279 30.02 -27.67 -8.67
CA SER A 279 30.31 -28.97 -8.03
C SER A 279 29.13 -29.53 -7.25
N GLN A 280 28.14 -28.69 -6.91
CA GLN A 280 26.95 -29.08 -6.17
C GLN A 280 25.76 -29.20 -7.12
N PRO A 281 24.96 -30.28 -7.03
CA PRO A 281 23.78 -30.47 -7.89
C PRO A 281 22.81 -29.30 -7.85
N ASP A 282 22.64 -28.70 -6.66
CA ASP A 282 21.69 -27.62 -6.39
C ASP A 282 22.37 -26.26 -6.18
N GLY A 283 23.64 -26.09 -6.57
CA GLY A 283 24.41 -24.87 -6.28
C GLY A 283 23.78 -23.60 -6.86
N ALA A 284 23.24 -23.67 -8.09
CA ALA A 284 22.51 -22.56 -8.70
C ALA A 284 21.21 -22.23 -7.95
N GLN A 285 20.53 -23.25 -7.42
CA GLN A 285 19.31 -23.09 -6.63
C GLN A 285 19.62 -22.46 -5.26
N GLN A 286 20.73 -22.84 -4.64
CA GLN A 286 21.16 -22.27 -3.36
C GLN A 286 21.58 -20.80 -3.52
N LEU A 287 22.37 -20.46 -4.54
CA LEU A 287 22.71 -19.06 -4.83
C LEU A 287 21.47 -18.21 -5.08
N TYR A 288 20.51 -18.74 -5.83
CA TYR A 288 19.23 -18.07 -6.08
C TYR A 288 18.47 -17.78 -4.79
N GLN A 289 18.38 -18.74 -3.87
CA GLN A 289 17.72 -18.55 -2.56
C GLN A 289 18.40 -17.46 -1.74
N ASP A 290 19.73 -17.48 -1.65
CA ASP A 290 20.50 -16.48 -0.90
C ASP A 290 20.33 -15.06 -1.46
N ILE A 291 20.33 -14.92 -2.78
CA ILE A 291 20.12 -13.64 -3.47
C ILE A 291 18.69 -13.15 -3.27
N LEU A 292 17.71 -14.04 -3.38
CA LEU A 292 16.30 -13.70 -3.22
C LEU A 292 16.01 -13.21 -1.81
N VAL A 293 16.55 -13.87 -0.78
CA VAL A 293 16.49 -13.40 0.62
C VAL A 293 17.16 -12.04 0.77
N SER A 294 18.32 -11.82 0.13
CA SER A 294 19.02 -10.53 0.16
C SER A 294 18.21 -9.41 -0.51
N ILE A 295 17.52 -9.70 -1.61
CA ILE A 295 16.60 -8.75 -2.25
C ILE A 295 15.40 -8.47 -1.35
N TYR A 296 14.84 -9.46 -0.65
CA TYR A 296 13.76 -9.22 0.31
C TYR A 296 14.20 -8.29 1.43
N ARG A 297 15.43 -8.43 1.94
CA ARG A 297 15.99 -7.49 2.92
C ARG A 297 16.10 -6.07 2.35
N ILE A 298 16.56 -5.91 1.11
CA ILE A 298 16.64 -4.60 0.43
C ILE A 298 15.26 -3.97 0.29
N LEU A 299 14.27 -4.73 -0.17
CA LEU A 299 12.90 -4.25 -0.39
C LEU A 299 12.22 -3.91 0.94
N PHE A 300 12.45 -4.71 1.97
CA PHE A 300 12.04 -4.40 3.34
C PHE A 300 12.62 -3.07 3.81
N LEU A 301 13.93 -2.84 3.62
CA LEU A 301 14.58 -1.60 4.06
C LEU A 301 14.04 -0.39 3.32
N LEU A 302 13.81 -0.48 2.00
CA LEU A 302 13.18 0.58 1.21
C LEU A 302 11.79 0.94 1.78
N PHE A 303 11.01 -0.07 2.17
CA PHE A 303 9.69 0.14 2.76
C PHE A 303 9.78 0.74 4.17
N ALA A 304 10.65 0.19 5.02
CA ALA A 304 10.85 0.66 6.40
C ALA A 304 11.35 2.12 6.43
N GLU A 305 12.26 2.50 5.54
CA GLU A 305 12.72 3.89 5.39
C GLU A 305 11.58 4.83 4.96
N GLN A 306 10.78 4.43 3.95
CA GLN A 306 9.68 5.27 3.45
C GLN A 306 8.53 5.43 4.45
N ARG A 307 8.34 4.44 5.34
CA ARG A 307 7.35 4.51 6.42
C ARG A 307 7.88 5.16 7.70
N GLY A 308 9.10 5.67 7.70
CA GLY A 308 9.69 6.35 8.86
C GLY A 308 10.04 5.41 10.02
N MET A 309 10.14 4.11 9.77
CA MET A 309 10.49 3.10 10.78
C MET A 309 12.00 3.06 11.06
N LEU A 310 12.79 3.69 10.20
CA LEU A 310 14.22 3.83 10.33
C LEU A 310 14.57 5.32 10.44
N PRO A 311 15.67 5.66 11.13
CA PRO A 311 16.06 7.04 11.38
C PRO A 311 16.09 7.87 10.08
N GLY A 312 15.36 8.99 10.08
CA GLY A 312 15.19 9.86 8.92
C GLY A 312 16.39 10.76 8.62
N ARG A 313 16.17 11.77 7.77
CA ARG A 313 17.19 12.75 7.33
C ARG A 313 17.92 13.41 8.50
N GLY A 314 19.22 13.62 8.34
CA GLY A 314 20.11 14.22 9.35
C GLY A 314 20.59 13.22 10.42
N SER A 315 20.19 11.95 10.32
CA SER A 315 20.78 10.87 11.11
C SER A 315 21.97 10.25 10.39
N LEU A 316 22.93 9.72 11.16
CA LEU A 316 24.06 8.96 10.62
C LEU A 316 23.59 7.75 9.80
N TYR A 317 22.49 7.11 10.22
CA TYR A 317 21.90 6.02 9.46
C TYR A 317 21.46 6.47 8.06
N HIS A 318 20.70 7.55 7.96
CA HIS A 318 20.20 8.02 6.67
C HIS A 318 21.35 8.44 5.74
N GLU A 319 22.37 9.10 6.26
CA GLU A 319 23.49 9.60 5.46
C GLU A 319 24.43 8.48 5.01
N GLU A 320 24.74 7.54 5.90
CA GLU A 320 25.74 6.52 5.62
C GLU A 320 25.12 5.18 5.22
N TYR A 321 24.12 4.67 5.94
CA TYR A 321 23.69 3.26 5.83
C TYR A 321 22.41 3.01 5.05
N SER A 322 21.66 4.07 4.71
CA SER A 322 20.35 3.93 4.08
C SER A 322 20.40 3.40 2.65
N LEU A 323 19.37 2.63 2.29
CA LEU A 323 19.07 2.25 0.92
C LEU A 323 18.70 3.46 0.08
N THR A 324 18.13 4.51 0.68
CA THR A 324 17.91 5.79 0.00
C THR A 324 19.23 6.43 -0.49
N ALA A 325 20.29 6.38 0.31
CA ALA A 325 21.62 6.83 -0.10
C ALA A 325 22.21 5.93 -1.18
N LEU A 326 22.11 4.60 -1.02
CA LEU A 326 22.58 3.63 -2.01
C LEU A 326 21.84 3.77 -3.36
N ARG A 327 20.52 4.00 -3.33
CA ARG A 327 19.70 4.31 -4.51
C ARG A 327 20.20 5.55 -5.24
N THR A 328 20.51 6.62 -4.49
CA THR A 328 21.03 7.86 -5.07
C THR A 328 22.37 7.64 -5.77
N LEU A 329 23.19 6.72 -5.28
CA LEU A 329 24.43 6.30 -5.95
C LEU A 329 24.13 5.48 -7.21
N ALA A 330 23.19 4.54 -7.13
CA ALA A 330 22.78 3.66 -8.23
C ALA A 330 22.17 4.40 -9.43
N GLU A 331 21.54 5.56 -9.20
CA GLU A 331 20.95 6.42 -10.23
C GLU A 331 21.97 7.22 -11.04
N ARG A 332 23.23 7.32 -10.58
CA ARG A 332 24.27 8.03 -11.34
C ARG A 332 24.63 7.25 -12.61
N PRO A 333 25.12 7.92 -13.67
CA PRO A 333 25.63 7.23 -14.86
C PRO A 333 26.66 6.19 -14.44
N GLN A 334 26.37 4.92 -14.73
CA GLN A 334 27.23 3.82 -14.29
C GLN A 334 28.37 3.61 -15.28
N GLY A 335 29.58 3.50 -14.74
CA GLY A 335 30.76 2.96 -15.40
C GLY A 335 31.20 1.68 -14.69
N GLU A 336 32.34 1.12 -15.09
CA GLU A 336 32.96 0.01 -14.35
C GLU A 336 33.36 0.50 -12.95
N ASP A 337 32.87 -0.18 -11.93
CA ASP A 337 33.25 0.02 -10.54
C ASP A 337 33.65 -1.34 -9.94
N PRO A 338 34.95 -1.71 -9.99
CA PRO A 338 35.43 -2.99 -9.52
C PRO A 338 35.59 -3.08 -8.00
N HIS A 339 35.24 -2.03 -7.24
CA HIS A 339 35.31 -2.05 -5.79
C HIS A 339 34.27 -3.03 -5.19
N LEU A 340 34.50 -3.43 -3.94
CA LEU A 340 33.77 -4.53 -3.27
C LEU A 340 33.12 -4.11 -1.94
N ASP A 341 33.17 -2.81 -1.60
CA ASP A 341 32.83 -2.28 -0.28
C ASP A 341 31.32 -2.11 -0.05
N LEU A 342 30.52 -1.91 -1.09
CA LEU A 342 29.09 -1.62 -0.92
C LEU A 342 28.30 -2.84 -0.43
N TRP A 343 28.67 -4.05 -0.84
CA TRP A 343 28.07 -5.28 -0.30
C TRP A 343 28.43 -5.47 1.17
N GLU A 344 29.69 -5.24 1.54
CA GLU A 344 30.13 -5.30 2.93
C GLU A 344 29.36 -4.30 3.80
N LYS A 345 29.15 -3.08 3.28
CA LYS A 345 28.34 -2.05 3.92
C LYS A 345 26.87 -2.48 4.09
N LEU A 346 26.28 -3.11 3.08
CA LEU A 346 24.91 -3.61 3.14
C LEU A 346 24.74 -4.74 4.16
N LYS A 347 25.72 -5.63 4.31
CA LYS A 347 25.75 -6.66 5.37
C LYS A 347 25.72 -6.03 6.76
N VAL A 348 26.43 -4.92 6.96
CA VAL A 348 26.35 -4.16 8.21
C VAL A 348 24.92 -3.64 8.43
N THR A 349 24.29 -3.04 7.42
CA THR A 349 22.89 -2.58 7.53
C THR A 349 21.93 -3.71 7.89
N PHE A 350 22.10 -4.91 7.30
CA PHE A 350 21.32 -6.09 7.67
C PHE A 350 21.52 -6.49 9.13
N SER A 351 22.76 -6.51 9.58
CA SER A 351 23.10 -6.82 10.98
C SER A 351 22.53 -5.79 11.96
N MET A 352 22.51 -4.49 11.60
CA MET A 352 21.90 -3.43 12.41
C MET A 352 20.40 -3.66 12.58
N VAL A 353 19.69 -4.08 11.53
CA VAL A 353 18.25 -4.34 11.57
C VAL A 353 17.94 -5.67 12.25
N GLU A 354 18.82 -6.67 12.15
CA GLU A 354 18.68 -7.93 12.88
C GLU A 354 18.78 -7.73 14.40
N HIS A 355 19.86 -7.10 14.86
CA HIS A 355 20.20 -7.02 16.29
C HIS A 355 19.75 -5.73 16.97
N GLY A 356 19.42 -4.70 16.19
CA GLY A 356 19.17 -3.34 16.68
C GLY A 356 20.45 -2.58 17.02
N VAL A 357 20.42 -1.27 16.85
CA VAL A 357 21.48 -0.33 17.24
C VAL A 357 20.83 0.88 17.92
N PRO A 358 20.62 0.85 19.25
CA PRO A 358 19.97 1.94 19.99
C PRO A 358 20.66 3.30 19.81
N GLN A 359 21.98 3.33 19.64
CA GLN A 359 22.76 4.56 19.44
C GLN A 359 22.42 5.26 18.13
N LEU A 360 21.93 4.51 17.14
CA LEU A 360 21.47 5.05 15.86
C LEU A 360 19.95 5.21 15.82
N GLY A 361 19.22 4.83 16.87
CA GLY A 361 17.74 4.79 16.84
C GLY A 361 17.19 3.65 15.97
N ILE A 362 17.95 2.57 15.78
CA ILE A 362 17.52 1.39 15.03
C ILE A 362 17.11 0.32 16.04
N TYR A 363 15.88 -0.15 15.95
CA TYR A 363 15.39 -1.26 16.78
C TYR A 363 15.69 -2.60 16.12
N ALA A 364 15.83 -3.64 16.94
CA ALA A 364 15.96 -5.00 16.43
C ALA A 364 14.63 -5.43 15.82
N TYR A 365 14.59 -5.66 14.52
CA TYR A 365 13.39 -6.07 13.79
C TYR A 365 13.21 -7.60 13.77
N ASN A 366 13.80 -8.30 14.76
CA ASN A 366 13.79 -9.74 15.01
C ASN A 366 12.87 -10.56 14.09
N GLY A 367 13.49 -11.41 13.30
CA GLY A 367 12.85 -12.39 12.44
C GLY A 367 13.91 -13.12 11.64
N ALA A 368 13.60 -14.36 11.23
CA ALA A 368 14.55 -15.17 10.46
C ALA A 368 15.05 -14.48 9.17
N LEU A 369 14.31 -13.51 8.61
CA LEU A 369 14.66 -12.83 7.36
C LEU A 369 16.07 -12.23 7.37
N PHE A 370 16.45 -11.50 8.43
CA PHE A 370 17.76 -10.82 8.48
C PHE A 370 18.91 -11.72 8.95
N SER A 371 18.61 -12.94 9.39
CA SER A 371 19.62 -13.86 9.91
C SER A 371 20.65 -14.28 8.87
N ALA A 372 21.93 -14.14 9.22
CA ALA A 372 23.04 -14.56 8.37
C ALA A 372 22.95 -16.03 7.96
N ALA A 373 22.48 -16.90 8.86
CA ALA A 373 22.27 -18.33 8.62
C ALA A 373 21.34 -18.63 7.43
N ARG A 374 20.47 -17.70 7.02
CA ARG A 374 19.57 -17.84 5.87
C ARG A 374 20.23 -17.62 4.53
N THR A 375 21.38 -16.96 4.54
CA THR A 375 22.17 -16.71 3.34
C THR A 375 23.58 -17.26 3.58
N SER A 376 23.67 -18.53 3.94
CA SER A 376 24.91 -19.17 4.36
C SER A 376 25.97 -19.24 3.25
N LEU A 377 25.56 -19.12 1.98
CA LEU A 377 26.49 -19.10 0.85
C LEU A 377 27.13 -17.71 0.72
N LEU A 378 26.36 -16.63 0.91
CA LEU A 378 26.83 -15.25 0.81
C LEU A 378 27.40 -14.68 2.11
N MET A 379 26.93 -15.19 3.25
CA MET A 379 27.32 -14.81 4.60
C MET A 379 27.58 -16.07 5.45
N PRO A 380 28.63 -16.83 5.13
CA PRO A 380 28.94 -18.05 5.86
C PRO A 380 29.32 -17.78 7.32
N GLU A 381 28.85 -18.63 8.23
CA GLU A 381 29.27 -18.65 9.63
C GLU A 381 30.57 -19.46 9.81
N GLY A 382 31.30 -19.22 10.90
CA GLY A 382 32.44 -20.05 11.29
C GLY A 382 33.76 -19.78 10.56
N GLY A 383 33.92 -18.61 9.92
CA GLY A 383 35.20 -18.14 9.37
C GLY A 383 35.57 -18.70 7.99
N ALA A 384 34.61 -19.31 7.28
CA ALA A 384 34.78 -19.58 5.86
C ALA A 384 34.84 -18.28 5.04
N GLU A 385 35.56 -18.31 3.93
CA GLU A 385 35.69 -17.14 3.05
C GLU A 385 34.34 -16.83 2.39
N ALA A 386 33.81 -15.64 2.66
CA ALA A 386 32.57 -15.17 2.07
C ALA A 386 32.81 -14.64 0.65
N PRO A 387 31.93 -14.91 -0.32
CA PRO A 387 32.05 -14.32 -1.64
C PRO A 387 31.84 -12.80 -1.59
N HIS A 388 32.55 -12.09 -2.45
CA HIS A 388 32.46 -10.64 -2.62
C HIS A 388 31.61 -10.29 -3.84
N CYS A 389 30.90 -9.17 -3.79
CA CYS A 389 30.12 -8.66 -4.90
C CYS A 389 30.75 -7.37 -5.42
N ARG A 390 30.83 -7.24 -6.75
CA ARG A 390 31.28 -6.00 -7.39
C ARG A 390 30.25 -4.88 -7.25
N ASN A 391 30.71 -3.67 -7.00
CA ASN A 391 29.86 -2.51 -6.74
C ASN A 391 28.94 -2.17 -7.93
N ASP A 392 29.45 -2.20 -9.16
CA ASP A 392 28.63 -1.91 -10.35
C ASP A 392 27.48 -2.90 -10.54
N TYR A 393 27.68 -4.19 -10.29
CA TYR A 393 26.62 -5.20 -10.32
C TYR A 393 25.59 -4.99 -9.21
N LEU A 394 26.04 -4.69 -7.98
CA LEU A 394 25.14 -4.36 -6.87
C LEU A 394 24.33 -3.09 -7.16
N LEU A 395 24.97 -2.02 -7.63
CA LEU A 395 24.31 -0.77 -7.97
C LEU A 395 23.35 -0.95 -9.15
N SER A 396 23.70 -1.77 -10.14
CA SER A 396 22.79 -2.18 -11.21
C SER A 396 21.56 -2.89 -10.64
N ALA A 397 21.74 -3.85 -9.73
CA ALA A 397 20.62 -4.53 -9.08
C ALA A 397 19.73 -3.56 -8.29
N ILE A 398 20.32 -2.66 -7.48
CA ILE A 398 19.58 -1.62 -6.75
C ILE A 398 18.82 -0.70 -7.70
N ARG A 399 19.42 -0.31 -8.84
CA ARG A 399 18.75 0.53 -9.83
C ARG A 399 17.51 -0.16 -10.42
N HIS A 400 17.61 -1.44 -10.78
CA HIS A 400 16.45 -2.20 -11.25
C HIS A 400 15.35 -2.27 -10.19
N LEU A 401 15.71 -2.50 -8.92
CA LEU A 401 14.75 -2.55 -7.82
C LEU A 401 14.11 -1.19 -7.51
N THR A 402 14.77 -0.08 -7.81
CA THR A 402 14.32 1.24 -7.33
C THR A 402 13.79 2.16 -8.42
N THR A 403 13.97 1.79 -9.68
CA THR A 403 13.59 2.61 -10.82
C THR A 403 12.95 1.81 -11.93
N VAL A 404 12.05 2.45 -12.67
CA VAL A 404 11.38 1.91 -13.84
C VAL A 404 11.51 2.89 -14.99
N GLU A 405 11.83 2.41 -16.18
CA GLU A 405 11.86 3.25 -17.38
C GLU A 405 10.48 3.30 -18.02
N GLN A 406 9.90 4.49 -18.16
CA GLN A 406 8.66 4.73 -18.88
C GLN A 406 8.85 5.90 -19.83
N ASP A 407 8.52 5.69 -21.11
CA ASP A 407 8.64 6.70 -22.16
C ASP A 407 10.03 7.37 -22.24
N LYS A 408 11.10 6.56 -22.03
CA LYS A 408 12.51 6.99 -21.96
C LYS A 408 12.87 7.89 -20.77
N VAL A 409 11.98 7.98 -19.79
CA VAL A 409 12.22 8.67 -18.52
C VAL A 409 12.37 7.62 -17.42
N LEU A 410 13.45 7.76 -16.65
CA LEU A 410 13.67 6.91 -15.48
C LEU A 410 12.86 7.48 -14.31
N GLN A 411 11.93 6.69 -13.79
CA GLN A 411 11.07 7.04 -12.66
C GLN A 411 11.44 6.22 -11.44
N ARG A 412 11.35 6.84 -10.25
CA ARG A 412 11.54 6.13 -8.98
C ARG A 412 10.28 5.35 -8.62
N ILE A 413 10.49 4.16 -8.08
CA ILE A 413 9.41 3.32 -7.55
C ILE A 413 9.10 3.77 -6.11
N SER A 414 7.82 4.06 -5.87
CA SER A 414 7.29 4.38 -4.54
C SER A 414 6.79 3.10 -3.90
N TYR A 415 7.57 2.54 -2.98
CA TYR A 415 7.22 1.30 -2.28
C TYR A 415 6.16 1.50 -1.20
N SER A 416 5.90 2.75 -0.78
CA SER A 416 4.75 3.10 0.05
C SER A 416 3.41 2.93 -0.67
N ASP A 417 3.42 3.07 -1.99
CA ASP A 417 2.23 3.07 -2.84
C ASP A 417 1.93 1.68 -3.41
N LEU A 418 2.89 0.76 -3.35
CA LEU A 418 2.69 -0.63 -3.74
C LEU A 418 1.85 -1.35 -2.69
N SER A 419 0.78 -1.97 -3.17
CA SER A 419 -0.06 -2.86 -2.38
C SER A 419 0.70 -4.14 -2.02
N VAL A 420 0.32 -4.77 -0.90
CA VAL A 420 0.93 -6.05 -0.47
C VAL A 420 0.67 -7.13 -1.52
N GLU A 421 -0.45 -7.01 -2.23
CA GLU A 421 -0.89 -7.85 -3.33
C GLU A 421 0.03 -7.77 -4.55
N GLU A 422 0.44 -6.56 -4.95
CA GLU A 422 1.39 -6.36 -6.05
C GLU A 422 2.74 -6.98 -5.73
N ILE A 423 3.22 -6.78 -4.50
CA ILE A 423 4.46 -7.38 -3.98
C ILE A 423 4.35 -8.92 -4.02
N GLY A 424 3.26 -9.48 -3.48
CA GLY A 424 3.00 -10.92 -3.51
C GLY A 424 3.01 -11.49 -4.94
N SER A 425 2.36 -10.80 -5.88
CA SER A 425 2.31 -11.23 -7.28
C SER A 425 3.68 -11.26 -7.96
N ILE A 426 4.56 -10.31 -7.66
CA ILE A 426 5.93 -10.26 -8.19
C ILE A 426 6.69 -11.50 -7.75
N TYR A 427 6.61 -11.85 -6.47
CA TYR A 427 7.41 -12.93 -5.92
C TYR A 427 6.88 -14.33 -6.25
N GLU A 428 5.56 -14.52 -6.27
CA GLU A 428 4.93 -15.76 -6.78
C GLU A 428 5.43 -16.08 -8.19
N SER A 429 5.53 -15.03 -9.01
CA SER A 429 6.00 -15.16 -10.38
C SER A 429 7.47 -15.57 -10.51
N LEU A 430 8.28 -15.38 -9.45
CA LEU A 430 9.67 -15.79 -9.38
C LEU A 430 9.81 -17.24 -8.92
N LEU A 431 8.87 -17.76 -8.09
CA LEU A 431 8.85 -19.15 -7.66
C LEU A 431 8.72 -20.13 -8.86
N ASP A 432 8.16 -19.67 -9.98
CA ASP A 432 7.98 -20.44 -11.21
C ASP A 432 9.28 -20.60 -12.05
N ILE A 433 10.34 -19.88 -11.71
CA ILE A 433 11.55 -19.74 -12.53
C ILE A 433 12.62 -20.71 -12.04
N THR A 434 13.34 -21.36 -12.97
CA THR A 434 14.45 -22.26 -12.62
C THR A 434 15.79 -21.53 -12.78
N PRO A 435 16.56 -21.33 -11.69
CA PRO A 435 17.89 -20.73 -11.78
C PRO A 435 18.90 -21.68 -12.42
N ARG A 436 19.78 -21.14 -13.25
CA ARG A 436 20.85 -21.89 -13.94
C ARG A 436 22.11 -21.05 -14.04
N ILE A 437 23.24 -21.73 -14.17
CA ILE A 437 24.53 -21.10 -14.46
C ILE A 437 25.01 -21.65 -15.81
N SER A 438 25.34 -20.76 -16.74
CA SER A 438 25.85 -21.13 -18.06
C SER A 438 27.32 -21.56 -17.97
N THR A 439 27.71 -22.59 -18.73
CA THR A 439 29.12 -22.98 -18.89
C THR A 439 29.72 -22.51 -20.22
N SER A 440 28.85 -22.27 -21.21
CA SER A 440 29.19 -21.75 -22.53
C SER A 440 28.11 -20.76 -22.97
N PRO A 441 28.40 -19.85 -23.92
CA PRO A 441 27.39 -18.93 -24.42
C PRO A 441 26.21 -19.70 -25.02
N LEU A 442 24.98 -19.31 -24.67
CA LEU A 442 23.76 -19.94 -25.20
C LEU A 442 22.65 -18.92 -25.46
N LYS A 443 21.67 -19.32 -26.27
CA LYS A 443 20.44 -18.53 -26.50
C LYS A 443 19.27 -19.14 -25.76
N VAL A 444 18.62 -18.34 -24.92
CA VAL A 444 17.40 -18.71 -24.19
C VAL A 444 16.33 -17.67 -24.51
N ASN A 445 15.22 -18.08 -25.13
CA ASN A 445 14.11 -17.20 -25.52
C ASN A 445 14.54 -15.94 -26.30
N GLY A 446 15.55 -16.06 -27.16
CA GLY A 446 16.08 -14.94 -27.95
C GLY A 446 17.07 -14.04 -27.21
N ARG A 447 17.29 -14.23 -25.90
CA ARG A 447 18.33 -13.56 -25.12
C ARG A 447 19.66 -14.31 -25.25
N GLU A 448 20.74 -13.59 -25.49
CA GLU A 448 22.11 -14.13 -25.45
C GLU A 448 22.59 -14.16 -24.00
N ILE A 449 22.98 -15.35 -23.54
CA ILE A 449 23.55 -15.58 -22.22
C ILE A 449 25.04 -15.82 -22.42
N SER A 450 25.87 -15.04 -21.73
CA SER A 450 27.33 -15.21 -21.72
C SER A 450 27.73 -16.53 -21.09
N ALA A 451 28.97 -16.98 -21.27
CA ALA A 451 29.51 -18.08 -20.48
C ALA A 451 29.69 -17.66 -19.01
N ASN A 452 29.57 -18.61 -18.09
CA ASN A 452 29.83 -18.43 -16.65
C ASN A 452 28.93 -17.38 -15.98
N SER A 453 27.72 -17.18 -16.50
CA SER A 453 26.75 -16.24 -15.95
C SER A 453 25.55 -16.96 -15.36
N PHE A 454 24.98 -16.37 -14.32
CA PHE A 454 23.73 -16.79 -13.74
C PHE A 454 22.56 -16.28 -14.58
N PHE A 455 21.53 -17.11 -14.74
CA PHE A 455 20.31 -16.70 -15.41
C PHE A 455 19.09 -17.45 -14.89
N LEU A 456 17.96 -16.80 -15.04
CA LEU A 456 16.64 -17.28 -14.69
C LEU A 456 15.98 -17.90 -15.93
N ASP A 457 15.83 -19.23 -15.96
CA ASP A 457 15.20 -19.94 -17.08
C ASP A 457 13.67 -20.06 -16.86
N PRO A 458 12.85 -19.36 -17.66
CA PRO A 458 11.40 -19.38 -17.54
C PRO A 458 10.77 -20.68 -18.08
N ARG A 459 11.56 -21.56 -18.73
CA ARG A 459 11.10 -22.87 -19.25
C ARG A 459 11.04 -23.94 -18.16
N GLY A 460 11.23 -23.57 -16.90
CA GLY A 460 11.11 -24.44 -15.74
C GLY A 460 9.74 -25.12 -15.67
N MET A 461 9.74 -26.43 -15.37
CA MET A 461 8.53 -27.24 -15.21
C MET A 461 7.92 -27.16 -13.80
N ALA A 462 8.47 -26.33 -12.91
CA ALA A 462 8.09 -26.26 -11.49
C ALA A 462 6.57 -26.11 -11.29
N ARG A 463 5.90 -25.33 -12.16
CA ARG A 463 4.43 -25.14 -12.20
C ARG A 463 3.58 -26.41 -12.12
N LYS A 464 4.02 -27.51 -12.72
CA LYS A 464 3.20 -28.74 -12.78
C LYS A 464 3.35 -29.63 -11.55
N THR A 465 4.40 -29.42 -10.76
CA THR A 465 4.77 -30.30 -9.63
C THR A 465 4.53 -29.67 -8.26
N THR A 466 4.61 -28.34 -8.10
CA THR A 466 4.45 -27.69 -6.79
C THR A 466 3.04 -27.21 -6.48
N GLY A 467 2.16 -27.08 -7.49
CA GLY A 467 0.78 -26.62 -7.29
C GLY A 467 0.66 -25.16 -6.81
N SER A 468 1.72 -24.36 -6.93
CA SER A 468 1.78 -22.96 -6.52
C SER A 468 0.95 -22.10 -7.48
N TYR A 469 -0.34 -21.91 -7.17
CA TYR A 469 -1.24 -21.06 -7.95
C TYR A 469 -1.58 -19.79 -7.16
N TYR A 470 -1.34 -18.64 -7.78
CA TYR A 470 -1.85 -17.36 -7.29
C TYR A 470 -3.37 -17.40 -7.19
N THR A 471 -3.91 -16.99 -6.04
CA THR A 471 -5.34 -16.87 -5.83
C THR A 471 -5.80 -15.44 -6.15
N PRO A 472 -6.67 -15.23 -7.15
CA PRO A 472 -7.14 -13.90 -7.50
C PRO A 472 -7.85 -13.20 -6.32
N PRO A 473 -7.74 -11.86 -6.18
CA PRO A 473 -8.35 -11.13 -5.07
C PRO A 473 -9.87 -11.29 -5.00
N SER A 474 -10.53 -11.46 -6.14
CA SER A 474 -11.97 -11.73 -6.20
C SER A 474 -12.35 -13.03 -5.49
N LEU A 475 -11.50 -14.06 -5.56
CA LEU A 475 -11.72 -15.34 -4.89
C LEU A 475 -11.38 -15.24 -3.39
N VAL A 476 -10.28 -14.57 -3.05
CA VAL A 476 -9.91 -14.27 -1.65
C VAL A 476 -11.05 -13.52 -0.95
N ASN A 477 -11.51 -12.42 -1.54
CA ASN A 477 -12.59 -11.60 -1.00
C ASN A 477 -13.91 -12.37 -0.92
N GLY A 478 -14.20 -13.24 -1.89
CA GLY A 478 -15.35 -14.14 -1.84
C GLY A 478 -15.31 -15.07 -0.63
N LEU A 479 -14.13 -15.63 -0.31
CA LEU A 479 -13.96 -16.50 0.86
C LEU A 479 -14.06 -15.71 2.18
N ILE A 480 -13.44 -14.53 2.27
CA ILE A 480 -13.54 -13.68 3.47
C ILE A 480 -15.00 -13.34 3.77
N LYS A 481 -15.77 -12.92 2.76
CA LYS A 481 -17.19 -12.57 2.92
C LYS A 481 -18.07 -13.76 3.30
N SER A 482 -17.81 -14.93 2.71
CA SER A 482 -18.66 -16.11 2.92
C SER A 482 -18.29 -16.95 4.13
N ALA A 483 -17.04 -16.91 4.60
CA ALA A 483 -16.54 -17.76 5.68
C ALA A 483 -16.09 -16.98 6.92
N LEU A 484 -15.28 -15.93 6.77
CA LEU A 484 -14.71 -15.21 7.93
C LEU A 484 -15.71 -14.23 8.54
N GLU A 485 -16.40 -13.42 7.72
CA GLU A 485 -17.34 -12.41 8.23
C GLU A 485 -18.49 -13.00 9.07
N PRO A 486 -19.12 -14.14 8.68
CA PRO A 486 -20.15 -14.75 9.51
C PRO A 486 -19.62 -15.19 10.88
N VAL A 487 -18.42 -15.78 10.93
CA VAL A 487 -17.79 -16.23 12.18
C VAL A 487 -17.44 -15.05 13.07
N LEU A 488 -16.89 -13.98 12.49
CA LEU A 488 -16.60 -12.73 13.20
C LEU A 488 -17.87 -12.16 13.85
N LEU A 489 -18.94 -11.98 13.06
CA LEU A 489 -20.20 -11.42 13.56
C LEU A 489 -20.86 -12.33 14.59
N GLU A 490 -20.82 -13.65 14.40
CA GLU A 490 -21.34 -14.60 15.39
C GLU A 490 -20.61 -14.46 16.73
N ARG A 491 -19.28 -14.43 16.73
CA ARG A 491 -18.47 -14.28 17.95
C ARG A 491 -18.72 -12.95 18.65
N LEU A 492 -18.81 -11.86 17.89
CA LEU A 492 -19.09 -10.54 18.44
C LEU A 492 -20.51 -10.46 19.02
N ARG A 493 -21.52 -11.04 18.35
CA ARG A 493 -22.90 -11.08 18.86
C ARG A 493 -23.07 -11.96 20.09
N GLN A 494 -22.27 -13.02 20.23
CA GLN A 494 -22.23 -13.84 21.44
C GLN A 494 -21.67 -13.05 22.64
N ALA A 495 -20.66 -12.20 22.41
CA ALA A 495 -20.06 -11.37 23.45
C ALA A 495 -20.91 -10.12 23.78
N VAL A 496 -21.50 -9.52 22.75
CA VAL A 496 -22.33 -8.30 22.81
C VAL A 496 -23.63 -8.53 22.03
N PRO A 497 -24.74 -8.88 22.70
CA PRO A 497 -26.01 -9.13 22.04
C PRO A 497 -26.49 -7.94 21.21
N GLY A 498 -26.78 -8.18 19.92
CA GLY A 498 -27.19 -7.12 18.99
C GLY A 498 -26.04 -6.36 18.34
N TYR A 499 -24.80 -6.85 18.46
CA TYR A 499 -23.65 -6.27 17.75
C TYR A 499 -23.90 -6.20 16.24
N GLU A 500 -23.68 -5.00 15.69
CA GLU A 500 -23.57 -4.72 14.27
C GLU A 500 -22.36 -3.82 14.06
N SER A 501 -21.55 -4.09 13.03
CA SER A 501 -20.33 -3.32 12.75
C SER A 501 -20.61 -1.82 12.54
N ASP A 502 -21.77 -1.49 11.96
CA ASP A 502 -22.23 -0.12 11.75
C ASP A 502 -22.60 0.61 13.04
N LEU A 503 -22.77 -0.11 14.15
CA LEU A 503 -23.16 0.44 15.46
C LEU A 503 -22.00 0.45 16.45
N VAL A 504 -20.75 0.35 15.99
CA VAL A 504 -19.56 0.33 16.86
C VAL A 504 -19.43 1.57 17.75
N ASP A 505 -19.85 2.73 17.24
CA ASP A 505 -19.90 3.99 17.99
C ASP A 505 -20.87 3.90 19.19
N ALA A 506 -21.81 2.95 19.15
CA ALA A 506 -22.83 2.73 20.15
C ALA A 506 -22.48 1.70 21.23
N LEU A 507 -21.26 1.18 21.25
CA LEU A 507 -20.79 0.30 22.31
C LEU A 507 -20.53 1.09 23.60
N THR A 508 -20.85 0.53 24.76
CA THR A 508 -20.26 1.00 26.03
C THR A 508 -18.80 0.56 26.14
N PRO A 509 -17.98 1.19 27.00
CA PRO A 509 -16.60 0.75 27.23
C PRO A 509 -16.51 -0.75 27.61
N GLU A 510 -17.44 -1.24 28.42
CA GLU A 510 -17.48 -2.66 28.82
C GLU A 510 -17.89 -3.59 27.66
N GLU A 511 -18.77 -3.13 26.77
CA GLU A 511 -19.13 -3.87 25.56
C GLU A 511 -17.98 -3.92 24.57
N ALA A 512 -17.28 -2.80 24.37
CA ALA A 512 -16.11 -2.73 23.50
C ALA A 512 -14.98 -3.65 24.01
N GLN A 513 -14.71 -3.66 25.32
CA GLN A 513 -13.73 -4.57 25.91
C GLN A 513 -14.08 -6.05 25.66
N ARG A 514 -15.34 -6.45 25.88
CA ARG A 514 -15.79 -7.83 25.61
C ARG A 514 -15.73 -8.18 24.12
N ALA A 515 -16.05 -7.23 23.25
CA ALA A 515 -15.97 -7.40 21.81
C ALA A 515 -14.52 -7.59 21.35
N GLU A 516 -13.59 -6.79 21.87
CA GLU A 516 -12.15 -6.92 21.62
C GLU A 516 -11.61 -8.30 22.04
N GLU A 517 -11.91 -8.73 23.27
CA GLU A 517 -11.50 -10.05 23.77
C GLU A 517 -12.04 -11.19 22.91
N ALA A 518 -13.32 -11.10 22.50
CA ALA A 518 -13.97 -12.10 21.66
C ALA A 518 -13.36 -12.16 20.24
N LEU A 519 -13.00 -11.01 19.67
CA LEU A 519 -12.35 -10.91 18.36
C LEU A 519 -10.95 -11.50 18.40
N LEU A 520 -10.13 -11.12 19.38
CA LEU A 520 -8.75 -11.63 19.53
C LEU A 520 -8.68 -13.13 19.87
N ALA A 521 -9.81 -13.72 20.30
CA ALA A 521 -9.95 -15.16 20.50
C ALA A 521 -10.26 -15.95 19.20
N ILE A 522 -10.50 -15.29 18.07
CA ILE A 522 -10.67 -15.96 16.78
C ILE A 522 -9.32 -16.51 16.30
N LYS A 523 -9.33 -17.73 15.75
CA LYS A 523 -8.14 -18.35 15.14
C LYS A 523 -8.41 -18.62 13.66
N VAL A 524 -7.57 -18.07 12.81
CA VAL A 524 -7.56 -18.26 11.37
C VAL A 524 -6.31 -19.05 11.02
N VAL A 525 -6.49 -20.16 10.31
CA VAL A 525 -5.38 -21.01 9.85
C VAL A 525 -5.46 -21.21 8.35
N ASP A 526 -4.35 -20.99 7.66
CA ASP A 526 -4.15 -21.39 6.28
C ASP A 526 -3.09 -22.49 6.19
N PRO A 527 -3.47 -23.76 5.96
CA PRO A 527 -2.56 -24.91 5.99
C PRO A 527 -1.75 -25.09 4.69
N ALA A 528 -1.92 -24.20 3.70
CA ALA A 528 -1.13 -24.13 2.48
C ALA A 528 -1.01 -22.66 2.06
N CYS A 529 -0.41 -21.86 2.95
CA CYS A 529 -0.59 -20.42 2.92
C CYS A 529 0.06 -19.72 1.72
N GLY A 530 0.99 -20.37 1.03
CA GLY A 530 1.74 -19.74 -0.06
C GLY A 530 2.35 -18.41 0.40
N SER A 531 2.23 -17.37 -0.44
CA SER A 531 2.56 -15.98 -0.12
C SER A 531 1.69 -15.29 0.93
N GLY A 532 0.66 -15.95 1.46
CA GLY A 532 -0.16 -15.45 2.56
C GLY A 532 -1.37 -14.61 2.15
N ALA A 533 -1.83 -14.67 0.90
CA ALA A 533 -2.93 -13.82 0.40
C ALA A 533 -4.22 -13.89 1.26
N PHE A 534 -4.63 -15.10 1.67
CA PHE A 534 -5.78 -15.27 2.57
C PHE A 534 -5.52 -14.74 3.98
N LEU A 535 -4.31 -14.97 4.51
CA LEU A 535 -3.92 -14.51 5.85
C LEU A 535 -3.87 -12.99 5.93
N ILE A 536 -3.34 -12.32 4.90
CA ILE A 536 -3.31 -10.86 4.79
C ILE A 536 -4.73 -10.31 4.73
N ALA A 537 -5.61 -10.90 3.91
CA ALA A 537 -7.00 -10.46 3.80
C ALA A 537 -7.77 -10.66 5.12
N ALA A 538 -7.50 -11.76 5.84
CA ALA A 538 -8.09 -12.02 7.16
C ALA A 538 -7.58 -11.04 8.22
N ASP A 539 -6.27 -10.82 8.29
CA ASP A 539 -5.62 -9.85 9.19
C ASP A 539 -6.20 -8.45 8.98
N ASN A 540 -6.33 -8.07 7.72
CA ASN A 540 -6.90 -6.81 7.30
C ASN A 540 -8.36 -6.65 7.74
N ARG A 541 -9.22 -7.66 7.50
CA ARG A 541 -10.65 -7.60 7.87
C ARG A 541 -10.88 -7.58 9.38
N LEU A 542 -10.15 -8.42 10.12
CA LEU A 542 -10.22 -8.48 11.58
C LEU A 542 -9.60 -7.24 12.23
N GLY A 543 -8.47 -6.77 11.70
CA GLY A 543 -7.78 -5.57 12.17
C GLY A 543 -8.62 -4.31 12.01
N LEU A 544 -9.35 -4.17 10.90
CA LEU A 544 -10.33 -3.08 10.75
C LEU A 544 -11.39 -3.14 11.84
N GLU A 545 -12.00 -4.30 12.08
CA GLU A 545 -13.05 -4.43 13.08
C GLU A 545 -12.53 -4.14 14.50
N LEU A 546 -11.34 -4.65 14.83
CA LEU A 546 -10.70 -4.40 16.12
C LEU A 546 -10.38 -2.91 16.31
N ALA A 547 -9.84 -2.25 15.28
CA ALA A 547 -9.57 -0.82 15.33
C ALA A 547 -10.87 -0.02 15.48
N ARG A 548 -11.95 -0.42 14.81
CA ARG A 548 -13.27 0.20 14.97
C ARG A 548 -13.78 0.10 16.41
N ILE A 549 -13.65 -1.09 17.01
CA ILE A 549 -14.07 -1.37 18.40
C ILE A 549 -13.28 -0.49 19.38
N ARG A 550 -11.95 -0.44 19.25
CA ARG A 550 -11.06 0.33 20.14
C ARG A 550 -11.27 1.83 20.04
N GLU A 551 -11.44 2.33 18.81
CA GLU A 551 -11.57 3.76 18.54
C GLU A 551 -13.01 4.26 18.68
N HIS A 552 -13.96 3.33 18.88
CA HIS A 552 -15.39 3.59 18.83
C HIS A 552 -15.76 4.42 17.59
N SER A 553 -15.20 4.06 16.44
CA SER A 553 -15.32 4.79 15.18
C SER A 553 -15.48 3.80 14.04
N GLN A 554 -16.43 4.02 13.15
CA GLN A 554 -16.53 3.24 11.90
C GLN A 554 -15.29 3.33 10.99
N PHE A 555 -14.44 4.33 11.21
CA PHE A 555 -13.26 4.61 10.39
C PHE A 555 -12.10 4.99 11.32
N PRO A 556 -11.43 4.01 11.92
CA PRO A 556 -10.33 4.27 12.83
C PRO A 556 -9.16 4.97 12.09
N PRO A 557 -8.36 5.81 12.78
CA PRO A 557 -7.15 6.38 12.19
C PRO A 557 -6.18 5.30 11.74
N ASP A 558 -5.39 5.61 10.70
CA ASP A 558 -4.43 4.65 10.12
C ASP A 558 -3.43 4.12 11.15
N SER A 559 -3.06 4.93 12.17
CA SER A 559 -2.21 4.48 13.28
C SER A 559 -2.88 3.37 14.09
N ALA A 560 -4.12 3.58 14.55
CA ALA A 560 -4.89 2.60 15.31
C ALA A 560 -5.11 1.32 14.50
N LEU A 561 -5.36 1.45 13.21
CA LEU A 561 -5.51 0.31 12.31
C LEU A 561 -4.25 -0.54 12.19
N ARG A 562 -3.07 0.08 12.10
CA ARG A 562 -1.80 -0.65 12.11
C ARG A 562 -1.57 -1.40 13.42
N HIS A 563 -1.86 -0.77 14.55
CA HIS A 563 -1.78 -1.42 15.86
C HIS A 563 -2.76 -2.59 15.99
N ALA A 564 -4.00 -2.42 15.52
CA ALA A 564 -5.00 -3.48 15.56
C ALA A 564 -4.61 -4.67 14.68
N ARG A 565 -4.09 -4.45 13.46
CA ARG A 565 -3.55 -5.52 12.62
C ARG A 565 -2.41 -6.25 13.29
N ARG A 566 -1.46 -5.52 13.88
CA ARG A 566 -0.38 -6.14 14.62
C ARG A 566 -0.89 -7.09 15.69
N ASP A 567 -1.91 -6.68 16.45
CA ASP A 567 -2.49 -7.50 17.49
C ASP A 567 -3.28 -8.69 16.93
N VAL A 568 -4.03 -8.50 15.84
CA VAL A 568 -4.70 -9.60 15.13
C VAL A 568 -3.68 -10.59 14.58
N LEU A 569 -2.60 -10.12 13.97
CA LEU A 569 -1.50 -10.95 13.50
C LEU A 569 -0.87 -11.75 14.65
N ALA A 570 -0.70 -11.13 15.82
CA ALA A 570 -0.15 -11.74 17.02
C ALA A 570 -1.05 -12.78 17.69
N HIS A 571 -2.37 -12.67 17.53
CA HIS A 571 -3.32 -13.51 18.26
C HIS A 571 -4.11 -14.45 17.36
N CYS A 572 -4.44 -14.05 16.13
CA CYS A 572 -5.45 -14.71 15.32
C CYS A 572 -4.88 -15.49 14.13
N ILE A 573 -3.77 -15.03 13.54
CA ILE A 573 -3.31 -15.46 12.22
C ILE A 573 -2.25 -16.56 12.33
N HIS A 574 -2.49 -17.70 11.67
CA HIS A 574 -1.58 -18.85 11.62
C HIS A 574 -1.49 -19.42 10.20
N GLY A 575 -0.32 -19.92 9.82
CA GLY A 575 -0.07 -20.43 8.46
C GLY A 575 0.96 -21.54 8.43
N VAL A 576 0.80 -22.47 7.49
CA VAL A 576 1.79 -23.50 7.17
C VAL A 576 1.94 -23.60 5.66
N ASP A 577 3.17 -23.72 5.17
CA ASP A 577 3.44 -24.09 3.78
C ASP A 577 4.64 -25.01 3.67
N LEU A 578 4.64 -25.87 2.65
CA LEU A 578 5.73 -26.81 2.39
C LEU A 578 6.98 -26.12 1.84
N ASN A 579 6.79 -25.05 1.06
CA ASN A 579 7.86 -24.33 0.41
C ASN A 579 8.46 -23.30 1.37
N PRO A 580 9.74 -23.45 1.79
CA PRO A 580 10.39 -22.49 2.68
C PRO A 580 10.36 -21.06 2.14
N MET A 581 10.42 -20.88 0.82
CA MET A 581 10.39 -19.55 0.21
C MET A 581 9.01 -18.90 0.30
N ALA A 582 7.93 -19.68 0.16
CA ALA A 582 6.57 -19.18 0.27
C ALA A 582 6.28 -18.71 1.72
N VAL A 583 6.76 -19.48 2.70
CA VAL A 583 6.71 -19.11 4.13
C VAL A 583 7.38 -17.77 4.39
N GLU A 584 8.57 -17.54 3.85
CA GLU A 584 9.25 -16.24 4.02
C GLU A 584 8.49 -15.10 3.36
N LEU A 585 7.99 -15.33 2.16
CA LEU A 585 7.19 -14.36 1.45
C LEU A 585 5.92 -13.99 2.24
N CYS A 586 5.24 -14.98 2.81
CA CYS A 586 4.10 -14.77 3.69
C CYS A 586 4.48 -13.91 4.91
N LYS A 587 5.60 -14.20 5.57
CA LYS A 587 6.08 -13.42 6.72
C LYS A 587 6.39 -11.98 6.34
N VAL A 588 7.09 -11.74 5.23
CA VAL A 588 7.42 -10.39 4.76
C VAL A 588 6.15 -9.61 4.42
N SER A 589 5.21 -10.22 3.70
CA SER A 589 3.94 -9.58 3.33
C SER A 589 3.10 -9.23 4.56
N LEU A 590 2.97 -10.14 5.52
CA LEU A 590 2.27 -9.90 6.80
C LEU A 590 2.96 -8.82 7.62
N TRP A 591 4.30 -8.81 7.62
CA TRP A 591 5.07 -7.77 8.29
C TRP A 591 4.80 -6.39 7.70
N ILE A 592 4.91 -6.25 6.38
CA ILE A 592 4.64 -5.00 5.64
C ILE A 592 3.23 -4.50 5.94
N ASN A 593 2.27 -5.42 6.04
CA ASN A 593 0.87 -5.13 6.30
C ASN A 593 0.58 -4.60 7.72
N ALA A 594 1.28 -5.12 8.73
CA ALA A 594 1.03 -4.89 10.15
C ALA A 594 2.20 -4.19 10.89
N ALA A 595 3.13 -3.60 10.13
CA ALA A 595 4.29 -2.90 10.68
C ALA A 595 3.88 -1.68 11.51
N VAL A 596 4.46 -1.58 12.70
CA VAL A 596 4.28 -0.47 13.65
C VAL A 596 5.66 0.00 14.09
N GLU A 597 5.83 1.32 14.21
CA GLU A 597 7.06 1.94 14.70
C GLU A 597 7.41 1.38 16.10
N ASP A 598 8.69 1.08 16.32
CA ASP A 598 9.24 0.59 17.60
C ASP A 598 8.68 -0.75 18.12
N ALA A 599 7.92 -1.48 17.30
CA ALA A 599 7.29 -2.75 17.70
C ALA A 599 7.70 -3.90 16.77
N PRO A 600 8.67 -4.74 17.14
CA PRO A 600 9.18 -5.80 16.26
C PRO A 600 8.27 -7.04 16.25
N LEU A 601 8.13 -7.71 15.10
CA LEU A 601 7.17 -8.81 14.88
C LEU A 601 7.78 -10.20 15.18
N ASN A 602 8.42 -10.35 16.33
CA ASN A 602 9.21 -11.54 16.72
C ASN A 602 8.38 -12.84 16.77
N PHE A 603 7.06 -12.72 16.85
CA PHE A 603 6.14 -13.85 16.99
C PHE A 603 5.78 -14.52 15.66
N LEU A 604 6.06 -13.87 14.51
CA LEU A 604 5.70 -14.39 13.19
C LEU A 604 6.29 -15.78 12.91
N ASP A 605 7.49 -16.06 13.41
CA ASP A 605 8.16 -17.35 13.24
C ASP A 605 7.44 -18.50 13.95
N HIS A 606 6.66 -18.21 15.00
CA HIS A 606 5.85 -19.21 15.68
C HIS A 606 4.50 -19.46 14.99
N HIS A 607 4.00 -18.46 14.27
CA HIS A 607 2.68 -18.46 13.65
C HIS A 607 2.69 -18.96 12.21
N ILE A 608 3.75 -18.66 11.46
CA ILE A 608 3.91 -19.04 10.07
C ILE A 608 5.08 -20.03 9.97
N GLN A 609 4.79 -21.30 9.72
CA GLN A 609 5.77 -22.38 9.77
C GLN A 609 6.00 -23.06 8.43
N CYS A 610 7.24 -23.46 8.18
CA CYS A 610 7.57 -24.36 7.09
C CYS A 610 7.29 -25.79 7.52
N GLY A 611 6.37 -26.47 6.84
CA GLY A 611 5.95 -27.80 7.20
C GLY A 611 5.03 -28.44 6.17
N ASN A 612 4.97 -29.77 6.20
CA ASN A 612 3.99 -30.49 5.40
C ASN A 612 2.71 -30.66 6.23
N SER A 613 1.66 -29.91 5.88
CA SER A 613 0.36 -29.94 6.56
C SER A 613 -0.39 -31.28 6.44
N LEU A 614 0.08 -32.20 5.59
CA LEU A 614 -0.46 -33.56 5.49
C LEU A 614 0.18 -34.54 6.48
N VAL A 615 1.26 -34.16 7.18
CA VAL A 615 1.85 -35.02 8.21
C VAL A 615 0.84 -35.21 9.34
N GLY A 616 0.33 -36.44 9.48
CA GLY A 616 -0.78 -36.78 10.40
C GLY A 616 -2.06 -37.24 9.69
N ALA A 617 -2.19 -37.02 8.38
CA ALA A 617 -3.28 -37.58 7.56
C ALA A 617 -3.03 -39.07 7.28
N ALA A 618 -3.34 -39.92 8.26
CA ALA A 618 -3.17 -41.37 8.14
C ALA A 618 -4.08 -41.97 7.05
N PRO A 619 -3.72 -43.12 6.44
CA PRO A 619 -4.58 -43.82 5.47
C PRO A 619 -6.00 -44.08 5.98
N ASP A 620 -6.18 -44.27 7.29
CA ASP A 620 -7.50 -44.44 7.91
C ASP A 620 -8.36 -43.17 7.84
N LEU A 621 -7.76 -41.98 7.95
CA LEU A 621 -8.45 -40.72 7.74
C LEU A 621 -8.87 -40.57 6.27
N LEU A 622 -7.97 -40.93 5.33
CA LEU A 622 -8.27 -40.88 3.90
C LEU A 622 -9.40 -41.84 3.50
N ARG A 623 -9.51 -43.01 4.15
CA ARG A 623 -10.63 -43.96 3.96
C ARG A 623 -11.98 -43.39 4.38
N GLN A 624 -12.01 -42.44 5.31
CA GLN A 624 -13.25 -41.76 5.72
C GLN A 624 -13.73 -40.76 4.65
N GLY A 625 -12.85 -40.40 3.70
CA GLY A 625 -13.10 -39.47 2.60
C GLY A 625 -13.51 -38.07 3.05
N ILE A 626 -14.09 -37.29 2.13
CA ILE A 626 -14.59 -35.95 2.45
C ILE A 626 -15.92 -36.08 3.23
N PRO A 627 -16.13 -35.36 4.34
CA PRO A 627 -17.40 -35.39 5.07
C PRO A 627 -18.59 -34.98 4.18
N ASP A 628 -19.73 -35.63 4.37
CA ASP A 628 -20.96 -35.39 3.60
C ASP A 628 -21.52 -33.97 3.77
N ASP A 629 -21.12 -33.30 4.86
CA ASP A 629 -21.51 -31.93 5.18
C ASP A 629 -20.75 -30.88 4.37
N ALA A 630 -19.59 -31.23 3.80
CA ALA A 630 -18.85 -30.35 2.88
C ALA A 630 -19.62 -30.05 1.59
N TYR A 631 -20.64 -30.87 1.26
CA TYR A 631 -21.51 -30.69 0.10
C TYR A 631 -22.90 -30.16 0.49
N LYS A 632 -23.06 -29.62 1.71
CA LYS A 632 -24.31 -28.97 2.11
C LYS A 632 -24.41 -27.62 1.37
N PRO A 633 -25.44 -27.41 0.53
CA PRO A 633 -25.53 -26.19 -0.28
C PRO A 633 -25.66 -24.95 0.62
N LEU A 634 -24.83 -23.94 0.36
CA LEU A 634 -24.86 -22.62 0.97
C LEU A 634 -25.69 -21.65 0.12
N SER A 635 -25.89 -20.43 0.62
CA SER A 635 -26.68 -19.42 -0.07
C SER A 635 -25.99 -19.00 -1.37
N GLY A 636 -26.64 -19.23 -2.52
CA GLY A 636 -26.09 -18.99 -3.86
C GLY A 636 -25.61 -20.25 -4.59
N ASP A 637 -25.53 -21.40 -3.92
CA ASP A 637 -25.07 -22.64 -4.54
C ASP A 637 -26.14 -23.32 -5.40
N ASP A 638 -25.68 -24.01 -6.46
CA ASP A 638 -26.50 -24.95 -7.22
C ASP A 638 -26.76 -26.22 -6.39
N LYS A 639 -27.99 -26.33 -5.88
CA LYS A 639 -28.44 -27.46 -5.04
C LYS A 639 -28.33 -28.82 -5.75
N THR A 640 -28.53 -28.84 -7.06
CA THR A 640 -28.42 -30.05 -7.88
C THR A 640 -26.96 -30.52 -7.96
N LEU A 641 -26.04 -29.59 -8.25
CA LEU A 641 -24.61 -29.88 -8.28
C LEU A 641 -24.10 -30.38 -6.92
N ALA A 642 -24.48 -29.72 -5.83
CA ALA A 642 -24.09 -30.10 -4.47
C ALA A 642 -24.56 -31.52 -4.11
N SER A 643 -25.82 -31.86 -4.43
CA SER A 643 -26.38 -33.20 -4.25
C SER A 643 -25.63 -34.25 -5.08
N ASP A 644 -25.28 -33.93 -6.32
CA ASP A 644 -24.59 -34.87 -7.20
C ASP A 644 -23.15 -35.12 -6.76
N ARG A 645 -22.44 -34.09 -6.31
CA ARG A 645 -21.10 -34.24 -5.70
C ARG A 645 -21.15 -35.04 -4.40
N LYS A 646 -22.18 -34.85 -3.57
CA LYS A 646 -22.40 -35.67 -2.36
C LYS A 646 -22.60 -37.15 -2.69
N LYS A 647 -23.39 -37.46 -3.73
CA LYS A 647 -23.58 -38.85 -4.20
C LYS A 647 -22.28 -39.44 -4.74
N GLN A 648 -21.52 -38.66 -5.51
CA GLN A 648 -20.21 -39.07 -6.02
C GLN A 648 -19.25 -39.42 -4.88
N ASN A 649 -19.13 -38.55 -3.88
CA ASN A 649 -18.29 -38.78 -2.70
C ASN A 649 -18.71 -40.02 -1.87
N ARG A 650 -20.01 -40.32 -1.77
CA ARG A 650 -20.48 -41.58 -1.17
C ARG A 650 -20.05 -42.81 -1.97
N LYS A 651 -20.11 -42.73 -3.30
CA LYS A 651 -19.70 -43.82 -4.18
C LYS A 651 -18.20 -44.07 -4.11
N GLU A 652 -17.39 -43.01 -4.14
CA GLU A 652 -15.93 -43.10 -4.07
C GLU A 652 -15.43 -43.63 -2.72
N ARG A 653 -16.11 -43.31 -1.61
CA ARG A 653 -15.80 -43.90 -0.29
C ARG A 653 -16.17 -45.37 -0.16
N ALA A 654 -17.13 -45.86 -0.95
CA ALA A 654 -17.59 -47.24 -0.87
C ALA A 654 -16.69 -48.21 -1.66
N GLY A 655 -15.74 -47.71 -2.46
CA GLY A 655 -14.89 -48.49 -3.36
C GLY A 655 -15.49 -48.58 -4.75
#